data_AF-A0A1Q9BYS8-F1
#
_entry.id   AF-A0A1Q9BYS8-F1
#
_cell.length_a   1.000
_cell.length_b   1.000
_cell.length_c   1.000
_cell.angle_alpha   90.00
_cell.angle_beta   90.00
_cell.angle_gamma   90.00
#
_symmetry.space_group_name_H-M   'P 1'
#
loop_
_entity.id
_entity.type
_entity.pdbx_description
1 polymer ?
#
loop_
_entity_poly.entity_id
_entity_poly.type
_entity_poly.pdbx_seq_one_letter_code
_entity_poly.pdbx_strand_id
1 'polypeptide(L)'
;EILQELVGDKSLEHFRNEYEKLHRALKKSHESEKHLIKKCRELNAEIVQNAVKDCSMTSTEKTRVALVGLGRAGHFHLQSVLQLPHMVQLSWVVDIDESKAQRIAAEQGCRWSTELGEALCDVDAVIIASATDTHFPYIMESLRANKAVLAEKPISHELHEVIEAVELAKSRNLPFVCGYQRRADRHFRALKEQLDAGAVGKTKLVKTCSRDNPLPPLEYLRSSGGIFHDMLIHDFDMLDFLSNGEEPESVTAIGHCYNAEIQKMNDIDTCAVMFKYASGMMAMVDTSRDASYGYDQRIEVFGEKGMLTAHNELTSTVELATSAGHLRPPAMHSFPQRYLQAYRSELTEFIELVRAGSDSEAHAKEQVAMLRHPGVVRATMAAEMSWKLGRTVQLAEVGRYSESARSVPGKMEAKNMFGDSFRNYENSERQEKVAATYGLMHQNQTVEFVREQREKWMKFNKGVFTVMEVISMLDDLVDDSDPDVDIPNSIHDFQTAERIREQWPGEEFDWFHLVGLLHDLGKVMALPTMAGKDTLPQWAVVGDTFPVGCAPAEDAVIFPEAFRENPDYHHPVFGTQNGIYEPGCGISKLMFSWGHDEYMYQMLKFNGCTIPEQGLNMIRLHSFYPWHDKGAYSHFDSPEDTETKKWVKEFNKFDLYSKADAVPDVEKLKPYYASLLKKYNLDGKLRW
;
A
#
# COMPACT_ATOMS: atom_id res chain seq x y z
N GLU A 1 20.22 -26.71 -58.44
CA GLU A 1 20.78 -25.60 -59.22
C GLU A 1 22.24 -25.86 -59.57
N ILE A 2 23.21 -25.69 -58.66
CA ILE A 2 24.66 -25.94 -58.94
C ILE A 2 24.94 -27.31 -59.62
N LEU A 3 24.34 -28.40 -59.16
CA LEU A 3 24.51 -29.73 -59.78
C LEU A 3 23.97 -29.84 -61.21
N GLN A 4 22.97 -29.03 -61.57
CA GLN A 4 22.42 -28.98 -62.95
C GLN A 4 23.30 -28.13 -63.86
N GLU A 5 23.97 -27.11 -63.33
CA GLU A 5 24.93 -26.27 -64.06
C GLU A 5 26.23 -27.02 -64.40
N LEU A 6 26.59 -28.03 -63.60
CA LEU A 6 27.79 -28.86 -63.80
C LEU A 6 27.59 -30.04 -64.77
N VAL A 7 26.47 -30.10 -65.52
CA VAL A 7 26.19 -31.20 -66.45
C VAL A 7 26.81 -30.93 -67.83
N GLY A 8 27.65 -31.86 -68.30
CA GLY A 8 28.16 -31.89 -69.68
C GLY A 8 29.62 -31.51 -69.85
N ASP A 9 30.28 -30.93 -68.83
CA ASP A 9 31.71 -30.61 -68.85
C ASP A 9 32.53 -31.68 -68.10
N LYS A 10 33.34 -32.43 -68.85
CA LYS A 10 34.20 -33.50 -68.32
C LYS A 10 35.30 -33.00 -67.38
N SER A 11 35.71 -31.72 -67.50
CA SER A 11 36.74 -31.15 -66.63
C SER A 11 36.25 -30.87 -65.21
N LEU A 12 34.92 -30.79 -65.01
CA LEU A 12 34.27 -30.46 -63.74
C LEU A 12 33.66 -31.67 -63.03
N GLU A 13 33.84 -32.86 -63.59
CA GLU A 13 33.21 -34.11 -63.14
C GLU A 13 33.64 -34.51 -61.70
N HIS A 14 34.88 -34.17 -61.30
CA HIS A 14 35.35 -34.37 -59.93
C HIS A 14 34.59 -33.48 -58.93
N PHE A 15 34.41 -32.19 -59.24
CA PHE A 15 33.65 -31.26 -58.38
C PHE A 15 32.19 -31.63 -58.30
N ARG A 16 31.59 -32.03 -59.42
CA ARG A 16 30.22 -32.53 -59.46
C ARG A 16 30.04 -33.72 -58.51
N ASN A 17 30.95 -34.69 -58.53
CA ASN A 17 30.89 -35.84 -57.62
C ASN A 17 30.96 -35.44 -56.14
N GLU A 18 31.79 -34.47 -55.77
CA GLU A 18 31.86 -33.94 -54.40
C GLU A 18 30.60 -33.17 -54.01
N TYR A 19 30.06 -32.32 -54.89
CA TYR A 19 28.78 -31.64 -54.67
C TYR A 19 27.60 -32.61 -54.58
N GLU A 20 27.62 -33.73 -55.32
CA GLU A 20 26.59 -34.77 -55.20
C GLU A 20 26.65 -35.47 -53.85
N LYS A 21 27.86 -35.74 -53.32
CA LYS A 21 28.03 -36.27 -51.96
C LYS A 21 27.52 -35.27 -50.91
N LEU A 22 27.88 -34.00 -51.03
CA LEU A 22 27.45 -32.94 -50.12
C LEU A 22 25.93 -32.75 -50.16
N HIS A 23 25.35 -32.75 -51.37
CA HIS A 23 23.90 -32.64 -51.55
C HIS A 23 23.16 -33.83 -50.97
N ARG A 24 23.66 -35.07 -51.14
CA ARG A 24 23.09 -36.25 -50.49
C ARG A 24 23.19 -36.17 -48.97
N ALA A 25 24.31 -35.69 -48.42
CA ALA A 25 24.48 -35.50 -46.99
C ALA A 25 23.53 -34.43 -46.42
N LEU A 26 23.41 -33.28 -47.09
CA LEU A 26 22.49 -32.20 -46.73
C LEU A 26 21.03 -32.63 -46.85
N LYS A 27 20.67 -33.35 -47.91
CA LYS A 27 19.32 -33.90 -48.09
C LYS A 27 18.98 -34.90 -46.99
N LYS A 28 19.91 -35.80 -46.64
CA LYS A 28 19.75 -36.74 -45.52
C LYS A 28 19.63 -36.01 -44.17
N SER A 29 20.40 -34.95 -43.96
CA SER A 29 20.32 -34.10 -42.76
C SER A 29 18.97 -33.39 -42.68
N HIS A 30 18.49 -32.82 -43.78
CA HIS A 30 17.19 -32.14 -43.85
C HIS A 30 16.01 -33.12 -43.69
N GLU A 31 16.11 -34.33 -44.25
CA GLU A 31 15.13 -35.39 -44.01
C GLU A 31 15.15 -35.86 -42.55
N SER A 32 16.34 -35.94 -41.93
CA SER A 32 16.48 -36.27 -40.50
C SER A 32 15.92 -35.16 -39.61
N GLU A 33 16.13 -33.89 -39.96
CA GLU A 33 15.55 -32.72 -39.29
C GLU A 33 14.03 -32.70 -39.42
N LYS A 34 13.48 -32.94 -40.62
CA LYS A 34 12.04 -33.11 -40.82
C LYS A 34 11.47 -34.27 -40.01
N HIS A 35 12.20 -35.38 -39.92
CA HIS A 35 11.80 -36.52 -39.09
C HIS A 35 11.85 -36.16 -37.60
N LEU A 36 12.86 -35.43 -37.14
CA LEU A 36 12.96 -34.93 -35.76
C LEU A 36 11.82 -33.96 -35.45
N ILE A 37 11.53 -33.00 -36.32
CA ILE A 37 10.42 -32.04 -36.16
C ILE A 37 9.09 -32.78 -36.14
N LYS A 38 8.90 -33.78 -37.01
CA LYS A 38 7.70 -34.62 -36.99
C LYS A 38 7.60 -35.40 -35.69
N LYS A 39 8.70 -35.99 -35.21
CA LYS A 39 8.76 -36.74 -33.96
C LYS A 39 8.59 -35.85 -32.74
N CYS A 40 9.07 -34.60 -32.76
CA CYS A 40 8.79 -33.58 -31.74
C CYS A 40 7.33 -33.16 -31.77
N ARG A 41 6.67 -33.08 -32.94
CA ARG A 41 5.23 -32.83 -33.04
C ARG A 41 4.41 -34.01 -32.54
N GLU A 42 4.83 -35.23 -32.86
CA GLU A 42 4.20 -36.47 -32.36
C GLU A 42 4.40 -36.60 -30.85
N LEU A 43 5.61 -36.36 -30.32
CA LEU A 43 5.87 -36.29 -28.88
C LEU A 43 5.09 -35.15 -28.22
N ASN A 44 5.00 -33.96 -28.83
CA ASN A 44 4.18 -32.88 -28.28
C ASN A 44 2.70 -33.25 -28.30
N ALA A 45 2.20 -33.93 -29.32
CA ALA A 45 0.82 -34.40 -29.35
C ALA A 45 0.58 -35.50 -28.29
N GLU A 46 1.57 -36.36 -28.04
CA GLU A 46 1.53 -37.42 -27.03
C GLU A 46 1.70 -36.86 -25.61
N ILE A 47 2.53 -35.83 -25.41
CA ILE A 47 2.66 -35.03 -24.18
C ILE A 47 1.37 -34.27 -23.94
N VAL A 48 0.74 -33.67 -24.96
CA VAL A 48 -0.55 -33.00 -24.83
C VAL A 48 -1.65 -34.01 -24.53
N GLN A 49 -1.67 -35.20 -25.16
CA GLN A 49 -2.63 -36.26 -24.83
C GLN A 49 -2.41 -36.86 -23.46
N ASN A 50 -1.15 -37.02 -23.03
CA ASN A 50 -0.81 -37.52 -21.70
C ASN A 50 -1.01 -36.44 -20.62
N ALA A 51 -0.79 -35.16 -20.92
CA ALA A 51 -1.18 -34.04 -20.06
C ALA A 51 -2.71 -33.93 -19.94
N VAL A 52 -3.46 -34.20 -21.01
CA VAL A 52 -4.93 -34.30 -20.97
C VAL A 52 -5.39 -35.54 -20.19
N LYS A 53 -4.61 -36.63 -20.17
CA LYS A 53 -4.87 -37.83 -19.34
C LYS A 53 -4.48 -37.64 -17.87
N ASP A 54 -3.36 -37.00 -17.56
CA ASP A 54 -2.94 -36.68 -16.19
C ASP A 54 -3.78 -35.53 -15.59
N CYS A 55 -4.27 -34.59 -16.41
CA CYS A 55 -5.29 -33.61 -16.00
C CYS A 55 -6.72 -34.19 -15.93
N SER A 56 -6.95 -35.44 -16.33
CA SER A 56 -8.28 -36.07 -16.20
C SER A 56 -8.59 -36.58 -14.78
N MET A 57 -7.72 -36.28 -13.81
CA MET A 57 -7.95 -36.55 -12.39
C MET A 57 -8.02 -35.29 -11.50
N THR A 58 -8.26 -34.11 -12.08
CA THR A 58 -8.62 -32.89 -11.33
C THR A 58 -9.97 -32.38 -11.82
N SER A 59 -10.89 -32.21 -10.86
CA SER A 59 -12.27 -31.68 -10.97
C SER A 59 -12.68 -31.04 -12.31
N THR A 60 -13.75 -31.58 -12.90
CA THR A 60 -14.45 -31.06 -14.10
C THR A 60 -15.19 -29.73 -13.86
N GLU A 61 -15.01 -29.07 -12.71
CA GLU A 61 -15.78 -27.87 -12.35
C GLU A 61 -15.08 -26.57 -12.80
N LYS A 62 -15.90 -25.63 -13.29
CA LYS A 62 -15.46 -24.28 -13.63
C LYS A 62 -15.15 -23.52 -12.35
N THR A 63 -14.08 -22.72 -12.35
CA THR A 63 -13.79 -21.83 -11.23
C THR A 63 -14.85 -20.74 -11.19
N ARG A 64 -15.60 -20.66 -10.09
CA ARG A 64 -16.65 -19.67 -9.88
C ARG A 64 -16.01 -18.37 -9.41
N VAL A 65 -16.30 -17.27 -10.11
CA VAL A 65 -15.69 -15.97 -9.80
C VAL A 65 -16.75 -14.90 -9.52
N ALA A 66 -16.39 -13.98 -8.62
CA ALA A 66 -17.04 -12.68 -8.49
C ALA A 66 -16.18 -11.63 -9.20
N LEU A 67 -16.78 -10.78 -10.02
CA LEU A 67 -16.14 -9.59 -10.60
C LEU A 67 -16.63 -8.34 -9.89
N VAL A 68 -15.73 -7.66 -9.18
CA VAL A 68 -15.98 -6.42 -8.43
C VAL A 68 -15.51 -5.23 -9.24
N GLY A 69 -16.39 -4.24 -9.44
CA GLY A 69 -16.14 -3.09 -10.28
C GLY A 69 -16.39 -3.38 -11.76
N LEU A 70 -17.38 -2.69 -12.34
CA LEU A 70 -17.83 -2.86 -13.72
C LEU A 70 -17.56 -1.60 -14.57
N GLY A 71 -16.54 -0.85 -14.17
CA GLY A 71 -16.01 0.31 -14.90
C GLY A 71 -15.12 -0.09 -16.08
N ARG A 72 -14.14 0.76 -16.41
CA ARG A 72 -13.26 0.56 -17.57
C ARG A 72 -12.44 -0.74 -17.48
N ALA A 73 -11.76 -0.97 -16.35
CA ALA A 73 -10.98 -2.20 -16.15
C ALA A 73 -11.89 -3.44 -16.00
N GLY A 74 -12.97 -3.30 -15.23
CA GLY A 74 -14.01 -4.32 -15.09
C GLY A 74 -14.55 -4.84 -16.42
N HIS A 75 -14.72 -3.96 -17.42
CA HIS A 75 -15.13 -4.37 -18.77
C HIS A 75 -14.13 -5.34 -19.43
N PHE A 76 -12.82 -5.13 -19.26
CA PHE A 76 -11.80 -6.01 -19.85
C PHE A 76 -11.72 -7.36 -19.14
N HIS A 77 -11.84 -7.37 -17.81
CA HIS A 77 -11.95 -8.60 -17.04
C HIS A 77 -13.22 -9.37 -17.40
N LEU A 78 -14.35 -8.69 -17.55
CA LEU A 78 -15.60 -9.30 -18.02
C LEU A 78 -15.42 -9.93 -19.40
N GLN A 79 -14.84 -9.21 -20.37
CA GLN A 79 -14.56 -9.77 -21.70
C GLN A 79 -13.64 -10.99 -21.63
N SER A 80 -12.60 -10.95 -20.78
CA SER A 80 -11.65 -12.05 -20.60
C SER A 80 -12.34 -13.27 -20.01
N VAL A 81 -13.18 -13.09 -18.98
CA VAL A 81 -13.99 -14.15 -18.37
C VAL A 81 -14.91 -14.80 -19.41
N LEU A 82 -15.59 -14.00 -20.23
CA LEU A 82 -16.50 -14.51 -21.26
C LEU A 82 -15.80 -15.26 -22.39
N GLN A 83 -14.50 -15.00 -22.61
CA GLN A 83 -13.68 -15.74 -23.56
C GLN A 83 -13.11 -17.06 -23.01
N LEU A 84 -13.29 -17.33 -21.70
CA LEU A 84 -12.82 -18.53 -21.02
C LEU A 84 -13.97 -19.38 -20.41
N PRO A 85 -15.08 -19.65 -21.13
CA PRO A 85 -16.27 -20.29 -20.57
C PRO A 85 -16.07 -21.76 -20.17
N HIS A 86 -14.94 -22.36 -20.56
CA HIS A 86 -14.54 -23.72 -20.21
C HIS A 86 -13.71 -23.78 -18.90
N MET A 87 -13.18 -22.63 -18.45
CA MET A 87 -12.37 -22.54 -17.22
C MET A 87 -13.09 -21.76 -16.13
N VAL A 88 -13.86 -20.73 -16.51
CA VAL A 88 -14.43 -19.77 -15.58
C VAL A 88 -15.95 -19.77 -15.67
N GLN A 89 -16.59 -19.65 -14.52
CA GLN A 89 -18.00 -19.32 -14.39
C GLN A 89 -18.12 -17.96 -13.70
N LEU A 90 -18.65 -16.96 -14.40
CA LEU A 90 -19.04 -15.69 -13.78
C LEU A 90 -20.28 -15.94 -12.92
N SER A 91 -20.11 -16.05 -11.61
CA SER A 91 -21.20 -16.32 -10.68
C SER A 91 -21.83 -15.04 -10.15
N TRP A 92 -21.00 -14.01 -9.92
CA TRP A 92 -21.42 -12.74 -9.38
C TRP A 92 -20.74 -11.56 -10.09
N VAL A 93 -21.47 -10.47 -10.23
CA VAL A 93 -20.92 -9.14 -10.47
C VAL A 93 -21.26 -8.22 -9.30
N VAL A 94 -20.32 -7.37 -8.89
CA VAL A 94 -20.49 -6.46 -7.75
C VAL A 94 -20.12 -5.05 -8.19
N ASP A 95 -21.03 -4.09 -8.03
CA ASP A 95 -20.77 -2.66 -8.31
C ASP A 95 -21.65 -1.81 -7.41
N ILE A 96 -21.12 -0.69 -6.92
CA ILE A 96 -21.89 0.27 -6.10
C ILE A 96 -23.05 0.89 -6.88
N ASP A 97 -22.96 0.94 -8.21
CA ASP A 97 -24.06 1.32 -9.08
C ASP A 97 -24.97 0.11 -9.29
N GLU A 98 -26.00 0.02 -8.44
CA GLU A 98 -27.00 -1.05 -8.46
C GLU A 98 -27.60 -1.27 -9.86
N SER A 99 -27.91 -0.19 -10.57
CA SER A 99 -28.51 -0.26 -11.91
C SER A 99 -27.55 -0.89 -12.91
N LYS A 100 -26.26 -0.56 -12.82
CA LYS A 100 -25.21 -1.16 -13.65
C LYS A 100 -24.99 -2.64 -13.32
N ALA A 101 -24.95 -2.99 -12.03
CA ALA A 101 -24.78 -4.37 -11.57
C ALA A 101 -25.95 -5.25 -12.03
N GLN A 102 -27.19 -4.81 -11.83
CA GLN A 102 -28.40 -5.48 -12.30
C GLN A 102 -28.40 -5.72 -13.81
N ARG A 103 -28.10 -4.66 -14.59
CA ARG A 103 -28.09 -4.75 -16.05
C ARG A 103 -27.06 -5.76 -16.55
N ILE A 104 -25.82 -5.68 -16.07
CA ILE A 104 -24.76 -6.59 -16.51
C ILE A 104 -25.05 -8.02 -16.05
N ALA A 105 -25.55 -8.23 -14.83
CA ALA A 105 -25.96 -9.56 -14.39
C ALA A 105 -27.06 -10.17 -15.26
N ALA A 106 -28.07 -9.39 -15.65
CA ALA A 106 -29.11 -9.83 -16.56
C ALA A 106 -28.57 -10.17 -17.95
N GLU A 107 -27.64 -9.37 -18.49
CA GLU A 107 -26.99 -9.62 -19.79
C GLU A 107 -26.14 -10.90 -19.78
N GLN A 108 -25.47 -11.19 -18.66
CA GLN A 108 -24.52 -12.31 -18.54
C GLN A 108 -25.13 -13.57 -17.91
N GLY A 109 -26.34 -13.49 -17.34
CA GLY A 109 -26.99 -14.60 -16.66
C GLY A 109 -26.33 -14.99 -15.33
N CYS A 110 -25.80 -14.03 -14.59
CA CYS A 110 -25.19 -14.22 -13.26
C CYS A 110 -25.96 -13.47 -12.16
N ARG A 111 -25.50 -13.58 -10.91
CA ARG A 111 -26.06 -12.82 -9.78
C ARG A 111 -25.38 -11.46 -9.67
N TRP A 112 -26.02 -10.51 -8.99
CA TRP A 112 -25.44 -9.21 -8.69
C TRP A 112 -25.61 -8.86 -7.23
N SER A 113 -24.72 -8.02 -6.71
CA SER A 113 -24.88 -7.34 -5.42
C SER A 113 -24.22 -5.96 -5.47
N THR A 114 -24.56 -5.09 -4.53
CA THR A 114 -23.82 -3.85 -4.24
C THR A 114 -22.71 -4.07 -3.21
N GLU A 115 -22.70 -5.23 -2.54
CA GLU A 115 -21.75 -5.58 -1.48
C GLU A 115 -21.06 -6.92 -1.81
N LEU A 116 -19.76 -7.01 -1.56
CA LEU A 116 -18.98 -8.21 -1.90
C LEU A 116 -19.35 -9.41 -1.02
N GLY A 117 -19.64 -9.17 0.27
CA GLY A 117 -19.92 -10.22 1.26
C GLY A 117 -20.95 -11.26 0.83
N GLU A 118 -21.99 -10.86 0.09
CA GLU A 118 -23.03 -11.77 -0.43
C GLU A 118 -22.48 -12.77 -1.45
N ALA A 119 -21.48 -12.38 -2.23
CA ALA A 119 -20.88 -13.22 -3.26
C ALA A 119 -19.87 -14.23 -2.69
N LEU A 120 -19.21 -13.92 -1.57
CA LEU A 120 -18.09 -14.68 -1.04
C LEU A 120 -18.44 -16.14 -0.72
N CYS A 121 -19.65 -16.43 -0.27
CA CYS A 121 -20.06 -17.81 0.04
C CYS A 121 -20.14 -18.73 -1.20
N ASP A 122 -20.31 -18.15 -2.39
CA ASP A 122 -20.66 -18.88 -3.62
C ASP A 122 -19.57 -18.91 -4.69
N VAL A 123 -18.41 -18.30 -4.41
CA VAL A 123 -17.28 -18.18 -5.35
C VAL A 123 -16.00 -18.79 -4.81
N ASP A 124 -15.10 -19.15 -5.72
CA ASP A 124 -13.78 -19.70 -5.44
C ASP A 124 -12.70 -18.60 -5.47
N ALA A 125 -12.91 -17.58 -6.31
CA ALA A 125 -11.99 -16.45 -6.46
C ALA A 125 -12.73 -15.14 -6.72
N VAL A 126 -12.06 -14.02 -6.43
CA VAL A 126 -12.57 -12.66 -6.63
C VAL A 126 -11.62 -11.90 -7.55
N ILE A 127 -12.18 -11.27 -8.59
CA ILE A 127 -11.49 -10.35 -9.49
C ILE A 127 -11.90 -8.93 -9.09
N ILE A 128 -10.95 -8.10 -8.68
CA ILE A 128 -11.18 -6.74 -8.19
C ILE A 128 -10.67 -5.76 -9.25
N ALA A 129 -11.60 -5.02 -9.85
CA ALA A 129 -11.37 -4.05 -10.92
C ALA A 129 -12.19 -2.76 -10.68
N SER A 130 -12.44 -2.45 -9.40
CA SER A 130 -13.13 -1.26 -8.91
C SER A 130 -12.19 -0.04 -8.88
N ALA A 131 -12.59 1.05 -8.21
CA ALA A 131 -11.69 2.19 -8.01
C ALA A 131 -10.55 1.82 -7.05
N THR A 132 -9.36 2.37 -7.25
CA THR A 132 -8.15 2.03 -6.49
C THR A 132 -8.36 2.10 -4.97
N ASP A 133 -9.03 3.13 -4.47
CA ASP A 133 -9.29 3.34 -3.02
C ASP A 133 -10.09 2.19 -2.38
N THR A 134 -10.78 1.39 -3.20
CA THR A 134 -11.58 0.25 -2.75
C THR A 134 -10.85 -1.09 -2.86
N HIS A 135 -9.67 -1.13 -3.50
CA HIS A 135 -8.94 -2.38 -3.71
C HIS A 135 -8.55 -3.04 -2.38
N PHE A 136 -7.86 -2.32 -1.50
CA PHE A 136 -7.40 -2.91 -0.23
C PHE A 136 -8.55 -3.48 0.62
N PRO A 137 -9.66 -2.76 0.89
CA PRO A 137 -10.81 -3.32 1.59
C PRO A 137 -11.35 -4.62 0.95
N TYR A 138 -11.56 -4.65 -0.37
CA TYR A 138 -12.07 -5.85 -1.05
C TYR A 138 -11.06 -7.01 -1.08
N ILE A 139 -9.76 -6.71 -1.20
CA ILE A 139 -8.70 -7.72 -1.12
C ILE A 139 -8.72 -8.37 0.26
N MET A 140 -8.75 -7.56 1.33
CA MET A 140 -8.75 -8.04 2.70
C MET A 140 -10.01 -8.84 3.03
N GLU A 141 -11.19 -8.36 2.60
CA GLU A 141 -12.47 -9.07 2.75
C GLU A 141 -12.42 -10.45 2.07
N SER A 142 -11.93 -10.50 0.82
CA SER A 142 -11.80 -11.74 0.04
C SER A 142 -10.82 -12.74 0.68
N LEU A 143 -9.63 -12.28 1.07
CA LEU A 143 -8.63 -13.13 1.73
C LEU A 143 -9.11 -13.62 3.10
N ARG A 144 -9.79 -12.77 3.88
CA ARG A 144 -10.41 -13.16 5.16
C ARG A 144 -11.51 -14.21 5.00
N ALA A 145 -12.19 -14.21 3.86
CA ALA A 145 -13.15 -15.24 3.47
C ALA A 145 -12.51 -16.49 2.80
N ASN A 146 -11.19 -16.60 2.80
CA ASN A 146 -10.42 -17.68 2.16
C ASN A 146 -10.65 -17.80 0.65
N LYS A 147 -10.70 -16.67 -0.06
CA LYS A 147 -10.85 -16.62 -1.52
C LYS A 147 -9.53 -16.20 -2.16
N ALA A 148 -9.24 -16.80 -3.31
CA ALA A 148 -8.15 -16.34 -4.16
C ALA A 148 -8.49 -14.97 -4.77
N VAL A 149 -7.49 -14.13 -4.97
CA VAL A 149 -7.69 -12.74 -5.40
C VAL A 149 -6.84 -12.41 -6.62
N LEU A 150 -7.48 -11.83 -7.65
CA LEU A 150 -6.82 -11.09 -8.71
C LEU A 150 -7.27 -9.64 -8.60
N ALA A 151 -6.36 -8.71 -8.25
CA ALA A 151 -6.70 -7.31 -8.08
C ALA A 151 -5.97 -6.43 -9.10
N GLU A 152 -6.68 -5.52 -9.76
CA GLU A 152 -6.09 -4.49 -10.62
C GLU A 152 -5.06 -3.65 -9.88
N LYS A 153 -4.14 -3.06 -10.64
CA LYS A 153 -3.11 -2.20 -10.08
C LYS A 153 -3.64 -0.79 -9.80
N PRO A 154 -3.05 -0.08 -8.82
CA PRO A 154 -2.19 -0.60 -7.77
C PRO A 154 -3.00 -1.36 -6.70
N ILE A 155 -2.35 -2.20 -5.89
CA ILE A 155 -3.01 -2.86 -4.73
C ILE A 155 -3.58 -1.81 -3.76
N SER A 156 -2.76 -0.81 -3.46
CA SER A 156 -3.11 0.38 -2.68
C SER A 156 -2.12 1.50 -3.03
N HIS A 157 -2.48 2.74 -2.70
CA HIS A 157 -1.57 3.88 -2.65
C HIS A 157 -0.60 3.80 -1.45
N GLU A 158 -0.95 3.03 -0.42
CA GLU A 158 -0.23 2.94 0.84
C GLU A 158 0.63 1.67 0.94
N LEU A 159 1.93 1.84 1.19
CA LEU A 159 2.87 0.71 1.27
C LEU A 159 2.51 -0.29 2.37
N HIS A 160 2.03 0.19 3.52
CA HIS A 160 1.69 -0.67 4.65
C HIS A 160 0.48 -1.56 4.36
N GLU A 161 -0.53 -1.05 3.65
CA GLU A 161 -1.69 -1.83 3.19
C GLU A 161 -1.27 -2.93 2.21
N VAL A 162 -0.34 -2.62 1.29
CA VAL A 162 0.21 -3.63 0.38
C VAL A 162 0.93 -4.74 1.15
N ILE A 163 1.72 -4.38 2.17
CA ILE A 163 2.41 -5.36 3.03
C ILE A 163 1.38 -6.23 3.76
N GLU A 164 0.36 -5.63 4.37
CA GLU A 164 -0.67 -6.35 5.11
C GLU A 164 -1.42 -7.36 4.23
N ALA A 165 -1.82 -6.94 3.02
CA ALA A 165 -2.51 -7.82 2.07
C ALA A 165 -1.64 -9.02 1.66
N VAL A 166 -0.36 -8.77 1.36
CA VAL A 166 0.61 -9.81 0.99
C VAL A 166 0.87 -10.77 2.15
N GLU A 167 1.04 -10.26 3.37
CA GLU A 167 1.25 -11.08 4.57
C GLU A 167 0.02 -11.94 4.89
N LEU A 168 -1.19 -11.38 4.77
CA LEU A 168 -2.43 -12.11 4.98
C LEU A 168 -2.58 -13.24 3.95
N ALA A 169 -2.41 -12.95 2.65
CA ALA A 169 -2.48 -13.95 1.59
C ALA A 169 -1.50 -15.10 1.83
N LYS A 170 -0.26 -14.76 2.22
CA LYS A 170 0.78 -15.74 2.56
C LYS A 170 0.43 -16.57 3.79
N SER A 171 -0.03 -15.94 4.87
CA SER A 171 -0.40 -16.64 6.11
C SER A 171 -1.55 -17.63 5.90
N ARG A 172 -2.44 -17.36 4.95
CA ARG A 172 -3.56 -18.22 4.57
C ARG A 172 -3.24 -19.18 3.44
N ASN A 173 -2.04 -19.11 2.88
CA ASN A 173 -1.61 -19.90 1.73
C ASN A 173 -2.57 -19.77 0.52
N LEU A 174 -3.00 -18.53 0.22
CA LEU A 174 -3.96 -18.22 -0.85
C LEU A 174 -3.28 -17.53 -2.04
N PRO A 175 -3.71 -17.84 -3.28
CA PRO A 175 -3.30 -17.07 -4.45
C PRO A 175 -3.75 -15.60 -4.35
N PHE A 176 -2.81 -14.68 -4.49
CA PHE A 176 -3.05 -13.24 -4.59
C PHE A 176 -2.16 -12.61 -5.67
N VAL A 177 -2.78 -12.31 -6.81
CA VAL A 177 -2.12 -11.73 -7.98
C VAL A 177 -2.52 -10.27 -8.13
N CYS A 178 -1.54 -9.38 -8.25
CA CYS A 178 -1.76 -8.02 -8.74
C CYS A 178 -1.73 -7.99 -10.27
N GLY A 179 -2.68 -7.27 -10.87
CA GLY A 179 -2.97 -7.16 -12.30
C GLY A 179 -1.93 -6.40 -13.11
N TYR A 180 -0.66 -6.80 -13.02
CA TYR A 180 0.42 -6.31 -13.87
C TYR A 180 0.45 -7.05 -15.21
N GLN A 181 -0.63 -6.91 -15.96
CA GLN A 181 -0.89 -7.57 -17.24
C GLN A 181 0.25 -7.45 -18.26
N ARG A 182 1.14 -6.45 -18.18
CA ARG A 182 2.33 -6.37 -19.04
C ARG A 182 3.26 -7.58 -18.90
N ARG A 183 3.34 -8.21 -17.72
CA ARG A 183 4.05 -9.50 -17.53
C ARG A 183 3.42 -10.61 -18.37
N ALA A 184 2.16 -10.46 -18.74
CA ALA A 184 1.41 -11.37 -19.60
C ALA A 184 1.51 -11.08 -21.10
N ASP A 185 2.20 -10.03 -21.49
CA ASP A 185 2.45 -9.73 -22.89
C ASP A 185 3.37 -10.76 -23.54
N ARG A 186 2.97 -11.28 -24.71
CA ARG A 186 3.73 -12.31 -25.44
C ARG A 186 5.13 -11.88 -25.84
N HIS A 187 5.34 -10.59 -26.13
CA HIS A 187 6.63 -10.07 -26.54
C HIS A 187 7.54 -9.83 -25.34
N PHE A 188 6.99 -9.28 -24.25
CA PHE A 188 7.75 -9.09 -23.01
C PHE A 188 8.10 -10.41 -22.32
N ARG A 189 7.23 -11.43 -22.40
CA ARG A 189 7.56 -12.80 -21.98
C ARG A 189 8.69 -13.41 -22.81
N ALA A 190 8.59 -13.35 -24.13
CA ALA A 190 9.65 -13.86 -24.99
C ALA A 190 10.99 -13.16 -24.72
N LEU A 191 10.97 -11.85 -24.44
CA LEU A 191 12.15 -11.10 -24.03
C LEU A 191 12.69 -11.62 -22.68
N LYS A 192 11.83 -11.83 -21.68
CA LYS A 192 12.22 -12.36 -20.37
C LYS A 192 12.79 -13.78 -20.46
N GLU A 193 12.18 -14.65 -21.24
CA GLU A 193 12.65 -16.02 -21.46
C GLU A 193 14.08 -16.05 -22.05
N GLN A 194 14.36 -15.17 -23.03
CA GLN A 194 15.70 -15.03 -23.60
C GLN A 194 16.69 -14.43 -22.60
N LEU A 195 16.24 -13.47 -21.78
CA LEU A 195 17.04 -12.88 -20.71
C LEU A 195 17.44 -13.95 -19.68
N ASP A 196 16.50 -14.78 -19.24
CA ASP A 196 16.71 -15.87 -18.29
C ASP A 196 17.58 -17.00 -18.87
N ALA A 197 17.48 -17.24 -20.17
CA ALA A 197 18.38 -18.14 -20.89
C ALA A 197 19.83 -17.58 -21.01
N GLY A 198 20.08 -16.37 -20.52
CA GLY A 198 21.40 -15.75 -20.49
C GLY A 198 21.85 -15.18 -21.85
N ALA A 199 20.92 -14.92 -22.76
CA ALA A 199 21.21 -14.45 -24.12
C ALA A 199 22.10 -13.19 -24.16
N VAL A 200 21.94 -12.30 -23.18
CA VAL A 200 22.73 -11.05 -23.07
C VAL A 200 23.82 -11.10 -22.01
N GLY A 201 24.07 -12.25 -21.38
CA GLY A 201 25.03 -12.37 -20.27
C GLY A 201 24.61 -11.55 -19.05
N LYS A 202 25.58 -10.96 -18.33
CA LYS A 202 25.26 -10.06 -17.20
C LYS A 202 24.58 -8.79 -17.72
N THR A 203 23.37 -8.52 -17.25
CA THR A 203 22.61 -7.28 -17.55
C THR A 203 23.37 -6.05 -17.05
N LYS A 204 23.45 -5.02 -17.90
CA LYS A 204 24.12 -3.75 -17.60
C LYS A 204 23.13 -2.59 -17.57
N LEU A 205 22.22 -2.53 -18.55
CA LEU A 205 21.23 -1.48 -18.69
C LEU A 205 19.89 -2.05 -19.13
N VAL A 206 18.83 -1.67 -18.44
CA VAL A 206 17.45 -1.88 -18.89
C VAL A 206 16.83 -0.53 -19.24
N LYS A 207 16.17 -0.42 -20.39
CA LYS A 207 15.40 0.76 -20.76
C LYS A 207 13.97 0.39 -21.05
N THR A 208 13.02 1.05 -20.41
CA THR A 208 11.61 0.98 -20.79
C THR A 208 11.12 2.35 -21.27
N CYS A 209 10.22 2.33 -22.23
CA CYS A 209 9.56 3.51 -22.77
C CYS A 209 8.07 3.22 -22.81
N SER A 210 7.30 4.01 -22.07
CA SER A 210 5.86 3.83 -21.92
C SER A 210 5.16 5.16 -22.15
N ARG A 211 4.46 5.34 -23.27
CA ARG A 211 3.77 6.59 -23.59
C ARG A 211 2.32 6.31 -24.01
N ASP A 212 1.40 7.02 -23.36
CA ASP A 212 -0.02 6.80 -23.52
C ASP A 212 -0.52 7.40 -24.83
N ASN A 213 -1.53 6.74 -25.39
CA ASN A 213 -2.36 7.27 -26.46
C ASN A 213 -3.73 6.56 -26.36
N PRO A 214 -4.85 7.27 -26.53
CA PRO A 214 -4.95 8.72 -26.36
C PRO A 214 -4.62 9.13 -24.91
N LEU A 215 -4.49 10.44 -24.69
CA LEU A 215 -4.48 11.00 -23.34
C LEU A 215 -5.69 10.48 -22.54
N PRO A 216 -5.51 9.93 -21.32
CA PRO A 216 -6.64 9.53 -20.48
C PRO A 216 -7.58 10.71 -20.18
N PRO A 217 -8.88 10.46 -19.95
CA PRO A 217 -9.82 11.53 -19.60
C PRO A 217 -9.34 12.32 -18.38
N LEU A 218 -9.44 13.66 -18.44
CA LEU A 218 -8.97 14.54 -17.37
C LEU A 218 -9.65 14.24 -16.02
N GLU A 219 -10.92 13.83 -16.04
CA GLU A 219 -11.65 13.42 -14.83
C GLU A 219 -11.00 12.21 -14.15
N TYR A 220 -10.53 11.22 -14.92
CA TYR A 220 -9.81 10.08 -14.39
C TYR A 220 -8.44 10.48 -13.82
N LEU A 221 -7.71 11.35 -14.52
CA LEU A 221 -6.37 11.78 -14.08
C LEU A 221 -6.40 12.46 -12.71
N ARG A 222 -7.45 13.21 -12.40
CA ARG A 222 -7.65 13.87 -11.10
C ARG A 222 -7.57 12.90 -9.91
N SER A 223 -8.10 11.68 -10.05
CA SER A 223 -8.11 10.67 -8.98
C SER A 223 -7.13 9.52 -9.25
N SER A 224 -6.17 9.68 -10.17
CA SER A 224 -5.30 8.58 -10.60
C SER A 224 -4.14 8.29 -9.65
N GLY A 225 -3.84 9.20 -8.73
CA GLY A 225 -2.63 9.16 -7.89
C GLY A 225 -1.36 9.69 -8.59
N GLY A 226 -1.52 10.33 -9.75
CA GLY A 226 -0.41 10.94 -10.51
C GLY A 226 0.34 9.96 -11.42
N ILE A 227 1.19 10.50 -12.31
CA ILE A 227 1.84 9.68 -13.37
C ILE A 227 2.68 8.52 -12.81
N PHE A 228 3.29 8.68 -11.62
CA PHE A 228 4.17 7.66 -11.04
C PHE A 228 3.35 6.43 -10.62
N HIS A 229 2.25 6.64 -9.91
CA HIS A 229 1.41 5.57 -9.34
C HIS A 229 0.43 4.99 -10.35
N ASP A 230 -0.05 5.80 -11.28
CA ASP A 230 -1.00 5.33 -12.29
C ASP A 230 -0.30 4.68 -13.48
N MET A 231 0.77 5.29 -14.00
CA MET A 231 1.34 4.91 -15.29
C MET A 231 2.65 4.15 -15.14
N LEU A 232 3.61 4.75 -14.44
CA LEU A 232 4.97 4.20 -14.30
C LEU A 232 5.06 2.99 -13.38
N ILE A 233 4.06 2.75 -12.52
CA ILE A 233 4.05 1.56 -11.67
C ILE A 233 4.19 0.26 -12.48
N HIS A 234 3.65 0.22 -13.71
CA HIS A 234 3.83 -0.92 -14.61
C HIS A 234 5.27 -1.04 -15.13
N ASP A 235 5.97 0.07 -15.33
CA ASP A 235 7.36 0.06 -15.72
C ASP A 235 8.26 -0.39 -14.56
N PHE A 236 7.95 0.05 -13.34
CA PHE A 236 8.67 -0.38 -12.14
C PHE A 236 8.43 -1.86 -11.83
N ASP A 237 7.19 -2.34 -12.03
CA ASP A 237 6.87 -3.76 -12.04
C ASP A 237 7.63 -4.53 -13.12
N MET A 238 7.74 -3.97 -14.33
CA MET A 238 8.50 -4.61 -15.40
C MET A 238 10.00 -4.65 -15.08
N LEU A 239 10.56 -3.62 -14.43
CA LEU A 239 11.93 -3.64 -13.95
C LEU A 239 12.14 -4.72 -12.88
N ASP A 240 11.22 -4.87 -11.92
CA ASP A 240 11.21 -5.96 -10.94
C ASP A 240 11.17 -7.33 -11.63
N PHE A 241 10.30 -7.48 -12.63
CA PHE A 241 10.17 -8.71 -13.39
C PHE A 241 11.48 -9.04 -14.11
N LEU A 242 12.05 -8.10 -14.86
CA LEU A 242 13.29 -8.28 -15.65
C LEU A 242 14.53 -8.43 -14.77
N SER A 243 14.55 -7.85 -13.57
CA SER A 243 15.66 -7.94 -12.61
C SER A 243 15.61 -9.20 -11.72
N ASN A 244 14.57 -10.03 -11.89
CA ASN A 244 14.28 -11.15 -11.00
C ASN A 244 14.04 -10.75 -9.53
N GLY A 245 13.48 -9.56 -9.32
CA GLY A 245 13.13 -9.04 -8.00
C GLY A 245 14.26 -8.34 -7.28
N GLU A 246 15.31 -7.94 -7.99
CA GLU A 246 16.32 -7.05 -7.41
C GLU A 246 15.70 -5.67 -7.20
N GLU A 247 15.78 -5.15 -5.97
CA GLU A 247 15.37 -3.78 -5.66
C GLU A 247 16.48 -2.77 -5.98
N PRO A 248 16.13 -1.57 -6.47
CA PRO A 248 17.12 -0.52 -6.70
C PRO A 248 17.71 0.01 -5.39
N GLU A 249 18.98 0.39 -5.41
CA GLU A 249 19.63 1.11 -4.30
C GLU A 249 19.15 2.57 -4.25
N SER A 250 19.03 3.20 -5.43
CA SER A 250 18.67 4.62 -5.54
C SER A 250 17.94 4.95 -6.84
N VAL A 251 17.14 6.01 -6.79
CA VAL A 251 16.28 6.49 -7.89
C VAL A 251 16.50 7.98 -8.12
N THR A 252 16.52 8.41 -9.39
CA THR A 252 16.54 9.82 -9.79
C THR A 252 15.43 10.06 -10.82
N ALA A 253 14.53 11.00 -10.56
CA ALA A 253 13.45 11.36 -11.47
C ALA A 253 13.50 12.84 -11.87
N ILE A 254 13.18 13.12 -13.13
CA ILE A 254 12.96 14.46 -13.66
C ILE A 254 11.64 14.47 -14.43
N GLY A 255 10.92 15.59 -14.38
CA GLY A 255 9.57 15.67 -14.92
C GLY A 255 9.17 17.08 -15.33
N HIS A 256 8.28 17.16 -16.31
CA HIS A 256 7.68 18.42 -16.77
C HIS A 256 6.21 18.19 -17.15
N CYS A 257 5.41 19.26 -17.11
CA CYS A 257 4.03 19.25 -17.55
C CYS A 257 3.84 20.23 -18.72
N TYR A 258 3.53 19.70 -19.90
CA TYR A 258 3.25 20.49 -21.11
C TYR A 258 1.76 20.80 -21.28
N ASN A 259 0.88 20.02 -20.66
CA ASN A 259 -0.56 20.18 -20.68
C ASN A 259 -1.02 21.05 -19.49
N ALA A 260 -1.64 22.20 -19.79
CA ALA A 260 -2.06 23.15 -18.78
C ALA A 260 -3.16 22.60 -17.84
N GLU A 261 -4.01 21.67 -18.28
CA GLU A 261 -5.05 21.09 -17.43
C GLU A 261 -4.48 20.07 -16.45
N ILE A 262 -3.47 19.29 -16.87
CA ILE A 262 -2.75 18.37 -15.98
C ILE A 262 -1.93 19.16 -14.95
N GLN A 263 -1.32 20.27 -15.38
CA GLN A 263 -0.55 21.14 -14.48
C GLN A 263 -1.42 21.69 -13.34
N LYS A 264 -2.68 22.04 -13.61
CA LYS A 264 -3.64 22.48 -12.57
C LYS A 264 -3.95 21.40 -11.53
N MET A 265 -3.66 20.13 -11.82
CA MET A 265 -3.82 19.00 -10.91
C MET A 265 -2.55 18.73 -10.09
N ASN A 266 -1.50 19.57 -10.22
CA ASN A 266 -0.18 19.35 -9.64
C ASN A 266 0.50 18.04 -10.07
N ASP A 267 0.14 17.51 -11.25
CA ASP A 267 0.78 16.34 -11.85
C ASP A 267 1.67 16.75 -13.03
N ILE A 268 2.44 15.81 -13.54
CA ILE A 268 3.28 15.95 -14.73
C ILE A 268 2.79 15.00 -15.83
N ASP A 269 3.01 15.39 -17.08
CA ASP A 269 2.63 14.56 -18.22
C ASP A 269 3.81 13.87 -18.89
N THR A 270 5.04 14.29 -18.59
CA THR A 270 6.26 13.74 -19.20
C THR A 270 7.36 13.63 -18.16
N CYS A 271 7.93 12.44 -17.99
CA CYS A 271 9.05 12.26 -17.06
C CYS A 271 10.02 11.15 -17.48
N ALA A 272 11.22 11.23 -16.89
CA ALA A 272 12.25 10.23 -17.02
C ALA A 272 12.77 9.85 -15.63
N VAL A 273 12.98 8.55 -15.42
CA VAL A 273 13.42 7.99 -14.13
C VAL A 273 14.63 7.10 -14.38
N MET A 274 15.66 7.24 -13.55
CA MET A 274 16.87 6.43 -13.58
C MET A 274 17.02 5.67 -12.26
N PHE A 275 17.45 4.42 -12.36
CA PHE A 275 17.63 3.50 -11.24
C PHE A 275 19.07 2.99 -11.23
N LYS A 276 19.62 2.84 -10.02
CA LYS A 276 20.89 2.15 -9.79
C LYS A 276 20.66 0.97 -8.86
N TYR A 277 21.19 -0.19 -9.22
CA TYR A 277 21.05 -1.43 -8.45
C TYR A 277 22.38 -1.84 -7.82
N ALA A 278 22.31 -2.60 -6.73
CA ALA A 278 23.48 -3.09 -6.00
C ALA A 278 24.36 -4.02 -6.86
N SER A 279 23.76 -4.77 -7.79
CA SER A 279 24.46 -5.61 -8.77
C SER A 279 25.33 -4.84 -9.78
N GLY A 280 25.17 -3.51 -9.83
CA GLY A 280 25.75 -2.61 -10.82
C GLY A 280 24.89 -2.42 -12.08
N MET A 281 23.73 -3.08 -12.17
CA MET A 281 22.75 -2.79 -13.22
C MET A 281 22.23 -1.36 -13.07
N MET A 282 21.94 -0.71 -14.19
CA MET A 282 21.20 0.55 -14.24
C MET A 282 19.88 0.32 -14.99
N ALA A 283 18.87 1.11 -14.68
CA ALA A 283 17.66 1.16 -15.49
C ALA A 283 17.23 2.60 -15.80
N MET A 284 16.56 2.79 -16.94
CA MET A 284 15.97 4.05 -17.35
C MET A 284 14.54 3.81 -17.80
N VAL A 285 13.62 4.63 -17.32
CA VAL A 285 12.24 4.67 -17.77
C VAL A 285 11.96 6.05 -18.33
N ASP A 286 11.35 6.14 -19.51
CA ASP A 286 10.81 7.39 -20.02
C ASP A 286 9.32 7.27 -20.37
N THR A 287 8.54 8.28 -19.99
CA THR A 287 7.09 8.27 -20.12
C THR A 287 6.52 9.59 -20.60
N SER A 288 5.36 9.52 -21.26
CA SER A 288 4.54 10.65 -21.66
C SER A 288 3.06 10.26 -21.65
N ARG A 289 2.17 11.11 -21.15
CA ARG A 289 0.71 10.94 -21.24
C ARG A 289 0.16 11.13 -22.65
N ASP A 290 0.97 11.63 -23.58
CA ASP A 290 0.60 11.86 -24.97
C ASP A 290 1.69 11.38 -25.95
N ALA A 291 1.31 10.46 -26.84
CA ALA A 291 2.09 9.99 -27.96
C ALA A 291 1.22 9.93 -29.23
N SER A 292 1.27 11.01 -30.02
CA SER A 292 0.47 11.19 -31.24
C SER A 292 0.64 10.10 -32.32
N TYR A 293 1.68 9.26 -32.23
CA TYR A 293 1.99 8.16 -33.14
C TYR A 293 1.50 6.78 -32.64
N GLY A 294 0.77 6.73 -31.52
CA GLY A 294 0.19 5.52 -30.95
C GLY A 294 0.79 5.14 -29.59
N TYR A 295 0.27 4.07 -29.01
CA TYR A 295 0.63 3.58 -27.68
C TYR A 295 2.05 2.97 -27.72
N ASP A 296 3.02 3.68 -27.14
CA ASP A 296 4.45 3.37 -27.22
C ASP A 296 4.89 2.59 -25.97
N GLN A 297 5.22 1.31 -26.11
CA GLN A 297 5.57 0.38 -25.03
C GLN A 297 6.75 -0.46 -25.49
N ARG A 298 7.97 0.04 -25.27
CA ARG A 298 9.22 -0.59 -25.74
C ARG A 298 10.10 -0.96 -24.56
N ILE A 299 10.87 -2.03 -24.74
CA ILE A 299 11.87 -2.49 -23.77
C ILE A 299 13.17 -2.77 -24.51
N GLU A 300 14.29 -2.35 -23.92
CA GLU A 300 15.64 -2.71 -24.33
C GLU A 300 16.40 -3.25 -23.11
N VAL A 301 17.08 -4.38 -23.27
CA VAL A 301 17.95 -4.96 -22.24
C VAL A 301 19.32 -5.20 -22.84
N PHE A 302 20.29 -4.41 -22.40
CA PHE A 302 21.69 -4.49 -22.81
C PHE A 302 22.53 -5.18 -21.74
N GLY A 303 23.35 -6.13 -22.17
CA GLY A 303 24.25 -6.87 -21.29
C GLY A 303 25.64 -7.06 -21.90
N GLU A 304 26.43 -7.91 -21.25
CA GLU A 304 27.78 -8.26 -21.68
C GLU A 304 27.84 -8.86 -23.10
N LYS A 305 26.85 -9.68 -23.46
CA LYS A 305 26.88 -10.52 -24.68
C LYS A 305 25.99 -10.02 -25.81
N GLY A 306 25.21 -8.97 -25.59
CA GLY A 306 24.31 -8.45 -26.61
C GLY A 306 23.18 -7.60 -26.04
N MET A 307 22.12 -7.47 -26.82
CA MET A 307 20.96 -6.65 -26.52
C MET A 307 19.67 -7.34 -26.99
N LEU A 308 18.62 -7.29 -26.16
CA LEU A 308 17.26 -7.67 -26.53
C LEU A 308 16.42 -6.40 -26.68
N THR A 309 15.53 -6.37 -27.67
CA THR A 309 14.62 -5.23 -27.90
C THR A 309 13.22 -5.72 -28.22
N ALA A 310 12.23 -5.22 -27.50
CA ALA A 310 10.82 -5.35 -27.83
C ALA A 310 10.31 -4.04 -28.44
N HIS A 311 9.80 -4.12 -29.67
CA HIS A 311 9.20 -3.00 -30.40
C HIS A 311 7.68 -2.95 -30.21
N ASN A 312 7.07 -1.83 -30.60
CA ASN A 312 5.62 -1.67 -30.60
C ASN A 312 4.94 -2.62 -31.58
N GLU A 313 3.75 -3.10 -31.20
CA GLU A 313 2.82 -3.68 -32.16
C GLU A 313 2.19 -2.57 -32.99
N LEU A 314 2.23 -2.73 -34.31
CA LEU A 314 1.65 -1.79 -35.26
C LEU A 314 0.23 -2.23 -35.65
N THR A 315 -0.58 -1.26 -36.05
CA THR A 315 -1.95 -1.50 -36.55
C THR A 315 -2.01 -2.35 -37.83
N SER A 316 -0.90 -2.43 -38.57
CA SER A 316 -0.75 -3.26 -39.76
C SER A 316 0.72 -3.58 -39.99
N THR A 317 1.00 -4.65 -40.74
CA THR A 317 2.34 -5.01 -41.21
C THR A 317 2.69 -4.41 -42.58
N VAL A 318 1.76 -3.66 -43.20
CA VAL A 318 1.93 -3.07 -44.54
C VAL A 318 2.74 -1.78 -44.46
N GLU A 319 3.88 -1.72 -45.15
CA GLU A 319 4.74 -0.54 -45.28
C GLU A 319 4.65 0.05 -46.70
N LEU A 320 4.52 1.37 -46.82
CA LEU A 320 4.53 2.07 -48.11
C LEU A 320 5.94 2.59 -48.40
N ALA A 321 6.58 2.04 -49.43
CA ALA A 321 7.88 2.50 -49.93
C ALA A 321 7.72 3.32 -51.21
N THR A 322 8.17 4.58 -51.18
CA THR A 322 8.14 5.51 -52.33
C THR A 322 9.47 6.26 -52.44
N SER A 323 9.62 7.13 -53.45
CA SER A 323 10.77 8.05 -53.52
C SER A 323 10.86 9.03 -52.35
N ALA A 324 9.78 9.23 -51.59
CA ALA A 324 9.78 10.03 -50.37
C ALA A 324 10.26 9.25 -49.13
N GLY A 325 10.53 7.94 -49.27
CA GLY A 325 10.96 7.06 -48.18
C GLY A 325 9.92 6.00 -47.80
N HIS A 326 10.08 5.49 -46.59
CA HIS A 326 9.27 4.41 -46.03
C HIS A 326 8.28 4.96 -45.01
N LEU A 327 6.99 4.76 -45.24
CA LEU A 327 5.92 5.10 -44.31
C LEU A 327 5.39 3.83 -43.65
N ARG A 328 5.49 3.78 -42.32
CA ARG A 328 4.99 2.66 -41.51
C ARG A 328 3.64 3.01 -40.87
N PRO A 329 2.78 2.01 -40.61
CA PRO A 329 1.56 2.21 -39.84
C PRO A 329 1.87 2.68 -38.42
N PRO A 330 0.94 3.41 -37.77
CA PRO A 330 1.11 3.80 -36.37
C PRO A 330 1.10 2.58 -35.45
N ALA A 331 1.66 2.76 -34.25
CA ALA A 331 1.50 1.80 -33.18
C ALA A 331 0.01 1.63 -32.83
N MET A 332 -0.33 0.52 -32.18
CA MET A 332 -1.69 0.27 -31.68
C MET A 332 -2.19 1.47 -30.90
N HIS A 333 -3.48 1.81 -31.08
CA HIS A 333 -3.95 3.13 -30.68
C HIS A 333 -3.97 3.32 -29.16
N SER A 334 -4.38 2.32 -28.40
CA SER A 334 -4.54 2.41 -26.95
C SER A 334 -4.32 1.09 -26.23
N PHE A 335 -4.11 1.16 -24.91
CA PHE A 335 -3.85 -0.02 -24.07
C PHE A 335 -4.90 -1.15 -24.21
N PRO A 336 -6.22 -0.90 -24.36
CA PRO A 336 -7.21 -1.97 -24.51
C PRO A 336 -6.99 -2.80 -25.77
N GLN A 337 -6.61 -2.15 -26.87
CA GLN A 337 -6.33 -2.84 -28.12
C GLN A 337 -4.99 -3.58 -28.05
N ARG A 338 -3.99 -2.96 -27.40
CA ARG A 338 -2.64 -3.52 -27.28
C ARG A 338 -2.57 -4.73 -26.34
N TYR A 339 -3.30 -4.72 -25.23
CA TYR A 339 -3.16 -5.70 -24.15
C TYR A 339 -4.34 -6.66 -23.99
N LEU A 340 -5.28 -6.70 -24.94
CA LEU A 340 -6.42 -7.65 -24.90
C LEU A 340 -5.97 -9.10 -24.68
N GLN A 341 -4.93 -9.54 -25.39
CA GLN A 341 -4.38 -10.89 -25.22
C GLN A 341 -3.72 -11.06 -23.84
N ALA A 342 -3.05 -10.02 -23.34
CA ALA A 342 -2.32 -10.06 -22.08
C ALA A 342 -3.28 -10.22 -20.89
N TYR A 343 -4.38 -9.46 -20.85
CA TYR A 343 -5.45 -9.62 -19.85
C TYR A 343 -6.03 -11.04 -19.81
N ARG A 344 -6.27 -11.62 -21.00
CA ARG A 344 -6.75 -13.00 -21.09
C ARG A 344 -5.72 -14.01 -20.58
N SER A 345 -4.45 -13.82 -20.93
CA SER A 345 -3.36 -14.69 -20.47
C SER A 345 -3.15 -14.61 -18.96
N GLU A 346 -3.18 -13.41 -18.38
CA GLU A 346 -3.13 -13.18 -16.93
C GLU A 346 -4.28 -13.89 -16.21
N LEU A 347 -5.52 -13.71 -16.68
CA LEU A 347 -6.67 -14.39 -16.09
C LEU A 347 -6.56 -15.92 -16.24
N THR A 348 -6.07 -16.42 -17.37
CA THR A 348 -5.87 -17.87 -17.58
C THR A 348 -4.91 -18.43 -16.53
N GLU A 349 -3.77 -17.78 -16.33
CA GLU A 349 -2.76 -18.21 -15.35
C GLU A 349 -3.25 -18.11 -13.92
N PHE A 350 -3.98 -17.05 -13.58
CA PHE A 350 -4.60 -16.93 -12.27
C PHE A 350 -5.57 -18.09 -12.00
N ILE A 351 -6.40 -18.45 -12.99
CA ILE A 351 -7.37 -19.55 -12.83
C ILE A 351 -6.66 -20.92 -12.77
N GLU A 352 -5.59 -21.12 -13.54
CA GLU A 352 -4.74 -22.31 -13.44
C GLU A 352 -4.09 -22.42 -12.05
N LEU A 353 -3.60 -21.30 -11.51
CA LEU A 353 -3.04 -21.23 -10.16
C LEU A 353 -4.09 -21.60 -9.09
N VAL A 354 -5.30 -21.04 -9.19
CA VAL A 354 -6.41 -21.38 -8.27
C VAL A 354 -6.75 -22.87 -8.32
N ARG A 355 -6.76 -23.46 -9.52
CA ARG A 355 -7.08 -24.89 -9.72
C ARG A 355 -5.97 -25.84 -9.30
N ALA A 356 -4.71 -25.42 -9.46
CA ALA A 356 -3.55 -26.20 -9.03
C ALA A 356 -3.53 -26.39 -7.51
N GLY A 357 -4.13 -25.45 -6.77
CA GLY A 357 -4.21 -25.49 -5.31
C GLY A 357 -2.91 -25.07 -4.64
N SER A 358 -3.01 -24.88 -3.33
CA SER A 358 -2.00 -24.21 -2.52
C SER A 358 -0.75 -25.05 -2.20
N ASP A 359 -0.73 -26.33 -2.58
CA ASP A 359 0.43 -27.21 -2.46
C ASP A 359 1.27 -27.30 -3.75
N SER A 360 0.84 -26.61 -4.82
CA SER A 360 1.50 -26.70 -6.14
C SER A 360 2.80 -25.89 -6.22
N GLU A 361 3.74 -26.31 -7.08
CA GLU A 361 4.95 -25.54 -7.37
C GLU A 361 4.63 -24.16 -7.97
N ALA A 362 3.54 -24.08 -8.77
CA ALA A 362 3.05 -22.82 -9.33
C ALA A 362 2.66 -21.85 -8.22
N HIS A 363 1.96 -22.33 -7.19
CA HIS A 363 1.60 -21.54 -6.01
C HIS A 363 2.82 -21.10 -5.21
N ALA A 364 3.78 -21.99 -4.95
CA ALA A 364 5.01 -21.60 -4.28
C ALA A 364 5.79 -20.49 -5.03
N LYS A 365 5.82 -20.54 -6.37
CA LYS A 365 6.43 -19.50 -7.20
C LYS A 365 5.67 -18.17 -7.13
N GLU A 366 4.34 -18.24 -7.15
CA GLU A 366 3.51 -17.05 -6.98
C GLU A 366 3.74 -16.40 -5.61
N GLN A 367 3.82 -17.18 -4.53
CA GLN A 367 4.04 -16.65 -3.19
C GLN A 367 5.36 -15.86 -3.10
N VAL A 368 6.40 -16.32 -3.80
CA VAL A 368 7.68 -15.60 -3.90
C VAL A 368 7.55 -14.33 -4.75
N ALA A 369 6.78 -14.36 -5.83
CA ALA A 369 6.56 -13.20 -6.69
C ALA A 369 5.73 -12.12 -5.99
N MET A 370 4.69 -12.52 -5.27
CA MET A 370 3.80 -11.64 -4.50
C MET A 370 4.56 -10.81 -3.45
N LEU A 371 5.58 -11.40 -2.81
CA LEU A 371 6.45 -10.71 -1.84
C LEU A 371 7.22 -9.52 -2.42
N ARG A 372 7.24 -9.36 -3.74
CA ARG A 372 7.91 -8.25 -4.43
C ARG A 372 7.04 -7.02 -4.59
N HIS A 373 5.72 -7.13 -4.43
CA HIS A 373 4.80 -6.00 -4.59
C HIS A 373 5.14 -4.78 -3.71
N PRO A 374 5.55 -4.95 -2.43
CA PRO A 374 6.02 -3.82 -1.61
C PRO A 374 7.26 -3.11 -2.21
N GLY A 375 8.16 -3.85 -2.86
CA GLY A 375 9.34 -3.29 -3.52
C GLY A 375 8.99 -2.43 -4.73
N VAL A 376 8.00 -2.87 -5.53
CA VAL A 376 7.47 -2.08 -6.65
C VAL A 376 6.89 -0.75 -6.16
N VAL A 377 6.07 -0.78 -5.12
CA VAL A 377 5.46 0.44 -4.53
C VAL A 377 6.53 1.36 -3.93
N ARG A 378 7.55 0.82 -3.25
CA ARG A 378 8.69 1.62 -2.76
C ARG A 378 9.43 2.32 -3.90
N ALA A 379 9.69 1.64 -5.01
CA ALA A 379 10.32 2.23 -6.17
C ALA A 379 9.46 3.36 -6.78
N THR A 380 8.14 3.18 -6.81
CA THR A 380 7.19 4.22 -7.22
C THR A 380 7.29 5.47 -6.35
N MET A 381 7.20 5.29 -5.03
CA MET A 381 7.28 6.39 -4.06
C MET A 381 8.65 7.09 -4.13
N ALA A 382 9.74 6.35 -4.32
CA ALA A 382 11.09 6.91 -4.48
C ALA A 382 11.20 7.81 -5.72
N ALA A 383 10.61 7.38 -6.83
CA ALA A 383 10.62 8.13 -8.07
C ALA A 383 9.86 9.46 -7.92
N GLU A 384 8.66 9.41 -7.35
CA GLU A 384 7.87 10.62 -7.07
C GLU A 384 8.60 11.57 -6.10
N MET A 385 9.12 11.03 -4.98
CA MET A 385 9.93 11.78 -4.01
C MET A 385 11.14 12.44 -4.68
N SER A 386 11.85 11.71 -5.54
CA SER A 386 13.02 12.23 -6.23
C SER A 386 12.67 13.42 -7.13
N TRP A 387 11.55 13.32 -7.85
CA TRP A 387 11.05 14.41 -8.68
C TRP A 387 10.67 15.63 -7.84
N LYS A 388 9.90 15.44 -6.75
CA LYS A 388 9.47 16.53 -5.85
C LYS A 388 10.65 17.24 -5.19
N LEU A 389 11.69 16.48 -4.78
CA LEU A 389 12.87 17.03 -4.11
C LEU A 389 13.97 17.54 -5.06
N GLY A 390 13.92 17.19 -6.34
CA GLY A 390 14.95 17.55 -7.31
C GLY A 390 16.32 16.92 -7.04
N ARG A 391 16.37 15.74 -6.39
CA ARG A 391 17.62 15.01 -6.08
C ARG A 391 17.46 13.50 -6.19
N THR A 392 18.57 12.78 -6.25
CA THR A 392 18.58 11.32 -6.06
C THR A 392 18.06 10.94 -4.68
N VAL A 393 17.27 9.87 -4.62
CA VAL A 393 16.68 9.30 -3.41
C VAL A 393 17.18 7.87 -3.26
N GLN A 394 17.71 7.53 -2.09
CA GLN A 394 18.00 6.15 -1.72
C GLN A 394 16.69 5.44 -1.39
N LEU A 395 16.54 4.19 -1.82
CA LEU A 395 15.31 3.45 -1.56
C LEU A 395 15.04 3.29 -0.05
N ALA A 396 16.11 3.26 0.77
CA ALA A 396 16.04 3.25 2.23
C ALA A 396 15.51 4.54 2.88
N GLU A 397 15.34 5.63 2.11
CA GLU A 397 14.64 6.85 2.53
C GLU A 397 13.11 6.69 2.40
N VAL A 398 12.65 5.79 1.52
CA VAL A 398 11.23 5.51 1.33
C VAL A 398 10.73 4.65 2.49
N GLY A 399 9.66 5.11 3.14
CA GLY A 399 9.22 4.66 4.46
C GLY A 399 9.64 5.59 5.60
N ARG A 400 10.69 6.41 5.40
CA ARG A 400 11.01 7.58 6.24
C ARG A 400 10.43 8.88 5.68
N TYR A 401 10.28 8.96 4.35
CA TYR A 401 9.82 10.17 3.66
C TYR A 401 8.30 10.32 3.52
N SER A 402 7.51 9.22 3.54
CA SER A 402 6.04 9.32 3.59
C SER A 402 5.55 10.06 4.83
N GLU A 403 6.38 10.11 5.88
CA GLU A 403 6.15 10.88 7.10
C GLU A 403 6.47 12.38 6.93
N SER A 404 7.32 12.77 5.97
CA SER A 404 7.84 14.14 5.80
C SER A 404 7.25 14.94 4.62
N ALA A 405 6.53 14.31 3.67
CA ALA A 405 6.06 14.97 2.44
C ALA A 405 4.69 15.68 2.56
N ARG A 406 4.14 15.86 3.78
CA ARG A 406 2.79 16.40 4.00
C ARG A 406 2.66 17.93 3.85
N SER A 407 3.71 18.68 3.51
CA SER A 407 3.66 20.16 3.42
C SER A 407 3.69 20.72 1.97
N VAL A 408 2.51 21.15 1.48
CA VAL A 408 2.18 22.22 0.49
C VAL A 408 2.15 21.88 -1.03
N PRO A 409 1.16 22.32 -1.85
CA PRO A 409 -0.30 22.37 -1.66
C PRO A 409 -1.11 21.80 -2.87
N GLY A 410 -2.20 21.10 -2.59
CA GLY A 410 -3.21 20.69 -3.58
C GLY A 410 -3.45 19.20 -3.52
N LYS A 411 -4.35 18.81 -2.62
CA LYS A 411 -4.63 17.42 -2.28
C LYS A 411 -6.05 17.10 -2.70
N MET A 412 -6.18 16.05 -3.52
CA MET A 412 -7.45 15.35 -3.71
C MET A 412 -7.46 14.20 -2.72
N GLU A 413 -8.43 14.30 -1.81
CA GLU A 413 -8.62 13.53 -0.58
C GLU A 413 -8.83 12.03 -0.82
N ALA A 414 -8.14 11.17 -0.06
CA ALA A 414 -8.48 9.76 0.08
C ALA A 414 -9.65 9.61 1.08
N LYS A 415 -10.80 9.12 0.59
CA LYS A 415 -12.03 8.88 1.35
C LYS A 415 -12.11 7.42 1.81
N ASN A 416 -12.32 7.21 3.10
CA ASN A 416 -12.71 5.91 3.66
C ASN A 416 -14.21 5.62 3.36
N MET A 417 -14.74 4.47 3.81
CA MET A 417 -16.11 4.01 3.54
C MET A 417 -17.23 4.89 4.18
N PHE A 418 -16.85 5.98 4.86
CA PHE A 418 -17.62 7.21 5.11
C PHE A 418 -16.70 8.46 5.17
N GLY A 419 -15.83 8.68 4.17
CA GLY A 419 -14.97 9.88 4.11
C GLY A 419 -13.81 9.95 5.13
N ASP A 420 -12.65 10.27 4.58
CA ASP A 420 -11.38 10.68 5.22
C ASP A 420 -10.45 9.62 5.81
N SER A 421 -9.27 9.56 5.20
CA SER A 421 -8.10 8.76 5.57
C SER A 421 -7.68 9.02 7.02
N PHE A 422 -7.24 7.96 7.68
CA PHE A 422 -6.70 8.03 9.03
C PHE A 422 -5.24 8.51 8.98
N ARG A 423 -4.83 9.26 10.00
CA ARG A 423 -3.77 10.27 10.04
C ARG A 423 -3.65 11.14 8.80
N ASN A 424 -4.78 11.65 8.31
CA ASN A 424 -4.82 12.46 7.11
C ASN A 424 -4.57 13.94 7.39
N TYR A 425 -3.31 14.35 7.25
CA TYR A 425 -2.98 15.77 7.27
C TYR A 425 -3.46 16.47 5.98
N GLU A 426 -4.05 15.83 4.98
CA GLU A 426 -4.34 16.44 3.66
C GLU A 426 -5.42 17.54 3.60
N ASN A 427 -6.07 17.90 4.71
CA ASN A 427 -7.15 18.90 4.76
C ASN A 427 -6.65 20.30 5.21
N SER A 428 -6.73 21.33 4.35
CA SER A 428 -5.91 22.55 4.50
C SER A 428 -6.11 23.36 5.79
N GLU A 429 -7.33 23.48 6.34
CA GLU A 429 -7.56 24.23 7.58
C GLU A 429 -7.25 23.41 8.85
N ARG A 430 -7.60 22.12 8.85
CA ARG A 430 -7.32 21.22 9.99
C ARG A 430 -5.83 20.94 10.12
N GLN A 431 -5.13 20.81 9.00
CA GLN A 431 -3.70 20.61 8.97
C GLN A 431 -2.94 21.82 9.53
N GLU A 432 -3.38 23.04 9.21
CA GLU A 432 -2.86 24.26 9.82
C GLU A 432 -3.14 24.30 11.32
N LYS A 433 -4.32 23.87 11.75
CA LYS A 433 -4.69 23.78 13.17
C LYS A 433 -3.85 22.75 13.93
N VAL A 434 -3.63 21.57 13.36
CA VAL A 434 -2.78 20.51 13.92
C VAL A 434 -1.32 20.97 13.98
N ALA A 435 -0.79 21.50 12.87
CA ALA A 435 0.58 22.03 12.83
C ALA A 435 0.78 23.23 13.78
N ALA A 436 -0.20 24.12 13.90
CA ALA A 436 -0.18 25.21 14.86
C ALA A 436 -0.24 24.70 16.30
N THR A 437 -1.05 23.68 16.57
CA THR A 437 -1.19 23.06 17.90
C THR A 437 0.12 22.40 18.31
N TYR A 438 0.69 21.52 17.47
CA TYR A 438 2.00 20.92 17.74
C TYR A 438 3.14 21.94 17.76
N GLY A 439 3.09 22.95 16.88
CA GLY A 439 4.07 24.03 16.85
C GLY A 439 4.08 24.82 18.16
N LEU A 440 2.91 25.23 18.65
CA LEU A 440 2.76 25.90 19.95
C LEU A 440 3.13 24.97 21.12
N MET A 441 2.77 23.69 21.03
CA MET A 441 3.15 22.70 22.04
C MET A 441 4.67 22.60 22.15
N HIS A 442 5.37 22.36 21.05
CA HIS A 442 6.83 22.23 21.04
C HIS A 442 7.53 23.52 21.43
N GLN A 443 6.96 24.70 21.11
CA GLN A 443 7.50 25.99 21.53
C GLN A 443 7.36 26.25 23.04
N ASN A 444 6.23 25.87 23.64
CA ASN A 444 5.83 26.37 24.97
C ASN A 444 5.89 25.33 26.09
N GLN A 445 5.96 24.03 25.78
CA GLN A 445 6.14 22.96 26.78
C GLN A 445 7.59 22.93 27.28
N THR A 446 7.93 23.87 28.18
CA THR A 446 9.22 23.91 28.88
C THR A 446 9.15 23.15 30.21
N VAL A 447 10.30 22.81 30.77
CA VAL A 447 10.46 22.27 32.14
C VAL A 447 9.76 23.17 33.17
N GLU A 448 9.86 24.48 33.00
CA GLU A 448 9.20 25.47 33.86
C GLU A 448 7.68 25.42 33.72
N PHE A 449 7.18 25.49 32.47
CA PHE A 449 5.74 25.43 32.19
C PHE A 449 5.11 24.13 32.76
N VAL A 450 5.75 22.98 32.52
CA VAL A 450 5.27 21.69 33.02
C VAL A 450 5.21 21.67 34.55
N ARG A 451 6.22 22.22 35.24
CA ARG A 451 6.21 22.31 36.72
C ARG A 451 5.07 23.19 37.23
N GLU A 452 4.85 24.34 36.60
CA GLU A 452 3.74 25.23 36.96
C GLU A 452 2.37 24.55 36.77
N GLN A 453 2.17 23.85 35.64
CA GLN A 453 0.92 23.13 35.41
C GLN A 453 0.71 22.00 36.42
N ARG A 454 1.76 21.24 36.76
CA ARG A 454 1.71 20.22 37.84
C ARG A 454 1.27 20.83 39.16
N GLU A 455 1.89 21.92 39.59
CA GLU A 455 1.52 22.61 40.84
C GLU A 455 0.09 23.16 40.84
N LYS A 456 -0.41 23.55 39.67
CA LYS A 456 -1.75 24.11 39.50
C LYS A 456 -2.84 23.05 39.46
N TRP A 457 -2.63 21.99 38.69
CA TRP A 457 -3.68 21.02 38.33
C TRP A 457 -3.67 19.75 39.17
N MET A 458 -2.54 19.34 39.75
CA MET A 458 -2.48 18.17 40.65
C MET A 458 -3.11 18.42 42.03
N LYS A 459 -3.73 19.60 42.25
CA LYS A 459 -4.53 19.90 43.44
C LYS A 459 -5.94 19.32 43.36
N PHE A 460 -6.40 18.95 42.16
CA PHE A 460 -7.72 18.40 41.87
C PHE A 460 -8.83 19.15 42.62
N ASN A 461 -8.89 20.45 42.34
CA ASN A 461 -9.76 21.42 43.00
C ASN A 461 -10.61 22.23 42.01
N LYS A 462 -10.77 21.72 40.78
CA LYS A 462 -11.56 22.35 39.71
C LYS A 462 -13.04 21.98 39.83
N GLY A 463 -13.33 20.78 40.29
CA GLY A 463 -14.69 20.40 40.65
C GLY A 463 -14.81 19.01 41.22
N VAL A 464 -16.06 18.60 41.47
CA VAL A 464 -16.38 17.25 41.92
C VAL A 464 -17.46 16.67 41.02
N PHE A 465 -17.06 15.72 40.18
CA PHE A 465 -17.87 15.16 39.10
C PHE A 465 -17.70 13.64 39.06
N THR A 466 -18.74 12.94 38.66
CA THR A 466 -18.65 11.52 38.27
C THR A 466 -17.93 11.39 36.93
N VAL A 467 -17.37 10.22 36.64
CA VAL A 467 -16.75 9.95 35.32
C VAL A 467 -17.74 10.18 34.17
N MET A 468 -18.99 9.75 34.33
CA MET A 468 -20.02 9.94 33.29
C MET A 468 -20.39 11.40 33.07
N GLU A 469 -20.42 12.22 34.13
CA GLU A 469 -20.60 13.69 33.99
C GLU A 469 -19.45 14.31 33.18
N VAL A 470 -18.21 13.82 33.37
CA VAL A 470 -17.03 14.32 32.64
C VAL A 470 -16.99 13.84 31.19
N ILE A 471 -17.32 12.58 30.93
CA ILE A 471 -17.49 12.07 29.55
C ILE A 471 -18.50 12.95 28.80
N SER A 472 -19.63 13.28 29.41
CA SER A 472 -20.61 14.18 28.77
C SER A 472 -20.10 15.61 28.57
N MET A 473 -19.12 16.10 29.34
CA MET A 473 -18.51 17.41 29.06
C MET A 473 -17.69 17.36 27.76
N LEU A 474 -17.10 16.22 27.44
CA LEU A 474 -16.30 16.02 26.23
C LEU A 474 -17.14 15.93 24.94
N ASP A 475 -18.48 15.93 25.05
CA ASP A 475 -19.37 16.12 23.92
C ASP A 475 -19.07 17.46 23.18
N ASP A 476 -18.56 18.45 23.92
CA ASP A 476 -18.23 19.80 23.42
C ASP A 476 -16.75 19.96 23.00
N LEU A 477 -15.95 18.88 23.02
CA LEU A 477 -14.54 18.92 22.65
C LEU A 477 -14.25 18.14 21.36
N VAL A 478 -13.68 18.82 20.39
CA VAL A 478 -13.01 18.22 19.23
C VAL A 478 -11.51 18.50 19.38
N ASP A 479 -10.70 17.45 19.26
CA ASP A 479 -9.25 17.49 19.48
C ASP A 479 -8.53 18.19 18.31
N ASP A 480 -7.88 19.32 18.62
CA ASP A 480 -7.16 20.15 17.63
C ASP A 480 -5.84 19.53 17.14
N SER A 481 -5.34 18.51 17.83
CA SER A 481 -4.14 17.74 17.44
C SER A 481 -4.47 16.50 16.62
N ASP A 482 -5.73 16.08 16.60
CA ASP A 482 -6.19 14.90 15.87
C ASP A 482 -6.40 15.24 14.37
N PRO A 483 -5.69 14.56 13.45
CA PRO A 483 -5.83 14.79 12.01
C PRO A 483 -7.08 14.15 11.38
N ASP A 484 -7.86 13.32 12.08
CA ASP A 484 -8.68 12.28 11.44
C ASP A 484 -10.19 12.43 11.52
N VAL A 485 -10.72 13.02 12.59
CA VAL A 485 -12.17 12.98 12.83
C VAL A 485 -12.71 14.19 13.61
N ASP A 486 -13.84 14.76 13.16
CA ASP A 486 -14.62 15.77 13.90
C ASP A 486 -15.69 15.11 14.80
N ILE A 487 -15.33 14.00 15.45
CA ILE A 487 -16.21 13.36 16.42
C ILE A 487 -15.93 13.94 17.81
N PRO A 488 -16.98 14.17 18.63
CA PRO A 488 -16.80 14.47 20.03
C PRO A 488 -15.91 13.43 20.73
N ASN A 489 -15.00 13.89 21.59
CA ASN A 489 -14.06 12.99 22.25
C ASN A 489 -14.76 11.93 23.12
N SER A 490 -15.97 12.22 23.61
CA SER A 490 -16.79 11.25 24.34
C SER A 490 -17.15 10.01 23.52
N ILE A 491 -17.33 10.13 22.20
CA ILE A 491 -17.62 9.01 21.30
C ILE A 491 -16.36 8.17 21.10
N HIS A 492 -15.20 8.83 20.94
CA HIS A 492 -13.90 8.17 20.81
C HIS A 492 -13.60 7.27 22.01
N ASP A 493 -13.88 7.75 23.23
CA ASP A 493 -13.70 6.97 24.47
C ASP A 493 -14.49 5.65 24.44
N PHE A 494 -15.76 5.69 24.02
CA PHE A 494 -16.60 4.50 23.90
C PHE A 494 -16.18 3.58 22.74
N GLN A 495 -15.78 4.14 21.60
CA GLN A 495 -15.28 3.36 20.46
C GLN A 495 -14.04 2.57 20.84
N THR A 496 -13.08 3.23 21.50
CA THR A 496 -11.85 2.59 21.97
C THR A 496 -12.16 1.48 22.95
N ALA A 497 -13.01 1.76 23.94
CA ALA A 497 -13.37 0.80 24.98
C ALA A 497 -14.08 -0.45 24.40
N GLU A 498 -15.02 -0.26 23.47
CA GLU A 498 -15.74 -1.39 22.85
C GLU A 498 -14.86 -2.21 21.92
N ARG A 499 -13.94 -1.57 21.18
CA ARG A 499 -12.97 -2.28 20.34
C ARG A 499 -12.08 -3.20 21.17
N ILE A 500 -11.61 -2.71 22.32
CA ILE A 500 -10.85 -3.53 23.27
C ILE A 500 -11.75 -4.68 23.75
N ARG A 501 -13.01 -4.40 24.12
CA ARG A 501 -13.96 -5.41 24.61
C ARG A 501 -14.27 -6.52 23.61
N GLU A 502 -14.32 -6.20 22.31
CA GLU A 502 -14.51 -7.19 21.25
C GLU A 502 -13.31 -8.12 21.11
N GLN A 503 -12.09 -7.58 21.22
CA GLN A 503 -10.84 -8.32 21.04
C GLN A 503 -10.38 -9.05 22.31
N TRP A 504 -10.73 -8.51 23.48
CA TRP A 504 -10.34 -8.99 24.80
C TRP A 504 -11.56 -9.24 25.72
N PRO A 505 -12.55 -10.06 25.33
CA PRO A 505 -13.85 -10.13 26.02
C PRO A 505 -13.83 -10.74 27.44
N GLY A 506 -12.68 -11.24 27.91
CA GLY A 506 -12.54 -11.90 29.22
C GLY A 506 -12.71 -10.94 30.40
N GLU A 507 -13.32 -11.41 31.49
CA GLU A 507 -13.50 -10.62 32.72
C GLU A 507 -12.16 -10.24 33.38
N GLU A 508 -11.08 -10.95 33.09
CA GLU A 508 -9.72 -10.62 33.52
C GLU A 508 -9.11 -9.39 32.81
N PHE A 509 -9.71 -8.96 31.70
CA PHE A 509 -9.31 -7.78 30.90
C PHE A 509 -10.27 -6.61 31.05
N ASP A 510 -11.23 -6.65 31.98
CA ASP A 510 -12.20 -5.57 32.11
C ASP A 510 -11.58 -4.24 32.59
N TRP A 511 -10.44 -4.27 33.27
CA TRP A 511 -9.60 -3.09 33.49
C TRP A 511 -9.12 -2.46 32.17
N PHE A 512 -8.87 -3.27 31.13
CA PHE A 512 -8.41 -2.81 29.82
C PHE A 512 -9.55 -2.10 29.06
N HIS A 513 -10.78 -2.63 29.16
CA HIS A 513 -11.97 -1.95 28.62
C HIS A 513 -12.16 -0.59 29.31
N LEU A 514 -12.01 -0.55 30.63
CA LEU A 514 -12.14 0.68 31.39
C LEU A 514 -11.02 1.68 31.06
N VAL A 515 -9.78 1.22 30.83
CA VAL A 515 -8.69 2.09 30.35
C VAL A 515 -9.07 2.74 29.03
N GLY A 516 -9.65 2.00 28.09
CA GLY A 516 -10.19 2.56 26.84
C GLY A 516 -11.21 3.66 27.05
N LEU A 517 -12.08 3.56 28.05
CA LEU A 517 -13.05 4.61 28.35
C LEU A 517 -12.42 5.85 29.02
N LEU A 518 -11.32 5.67 29.76
CA LEU A 518 -10.78 6.71 30.63
C LEU A 518 -9.61 7.51 30.03
N HIS A 519 -8.93 6.97 29.02
CA HIS A 519 -7.63 7.46 28.57
C HIS A 519 -7.62 8.97 28.23
N ASP A 520 -8.63 9.45 27.51
CA ASP A 520 -8.69 10.83 27.03
C ASP A 520 -9.47 11.80 27.92
N LEU A 521 -9.96 11.34 29.08
CA LEU A 521 -10.81 12.21 29.91
C LEU A 521 -10.09 13.44 30.46
N GLY A 522 -8.75 13.47 30.42
CA GLY A 522 -7.96 14.62 30.86
C GLY A 522 -8.10 15.83 29.97
N LYS A 523 -8.64 15.65 28.76
CA LYS A 523 -8.85 16.74 27.81
C LYS A 523 -9.87 17.78 28.29
N VAL A 524 -10.65 17.46 29.33
CA VAL A 524 -11.51 18.43 30.02
C VAL A 524 -10.78 19.65 30.59
N MET A 525 -9.45 19.61 30.74
CA MET A 525 -8.67 20.81 31.08
C MET A 525 -8.78 21.93 30.03
N ALA A 526 -9.13 21.58 28.78
CA ALA A 526 -9.39 22.53 27.69
C ALA A 526 -10.81 23.11 27.69
N LEU A 527 -11.68 22.65 28.60
CA LEU A 527 -13.09 23.06 28.64
C LEU A 527 -13.37 24.06 29.79
N PRO A 528 -14.00 25.22 29.50
CA PRO A 528 -14.39 26.18 30.53
C PRO A 528 -15.34 25.62 31.60
N THR A 529 -16.12 24.59 31.26
CA THR A 529 -17.04 23.91 32.18
C THR A 529 -16.31 23.24 33.35
N MET A 530 -15.13 22.67 33.10
CA MET A 530 -14.24 22.12 34.12
C MET A 530 -13.29 23.18 34.67
N ALA A 531 -12.63 23.92 33.79
CA ALA A 531 -11.45 24.70 34.13
C ALA A 531 -11.75 26.15 34.54
N GLY A 532 -12.91 26.70 34.14
CA GLY A 532 -13.27 28.10 34.36
C GLY A 532 -12.18 29.06 33.88
N LYS A 533 -11.71 29.94 34.78
CA LYS A 533 -10.61 30.88 34.47
C LYS A 533 -9.25 30.21 34.22
N ASP A 534 -9.12 28.94 34.59
CA ASP A 534 -7.88 28.19 34.49
C ASP A 534 -7.79 27.39 33.17
N THR A 535 -8.79 27.50 32.29
CA THR A 535 -8.86 26.81 30.99
C THR A 535 -7.54 26.87 30.25
N LEU A 536 -7.04 25.69 29.90
CA LEU A 536 -5.82 25.58 29.11
C LEU A 536 -6.15 25.64 27.62
N PRO A 537 -5.26 26.22 26.80
CA PRO A 537 -5.35 26.06 25.35
C PRO A 537 -5.09 24.60 24.99
N GLN A 538 -5.66 24.14 23.87
CA GLN A 538 -5.55 22.74 23.45
C GLN A 538 -4.08 22.29 23.29
N TRP A 539 -3.17 23.14 22.79
CA TRP A 539 -1.74 22.79 22.68
C TRP A 539 -1.06 22.39 24.00
N ALA A 540 -1.64 22.78 25.15
CA ALA A 540 -1.15 22.44 26.48
C ALA A 540 -1.81 21.18 27.07
N VAL A 541 -2.72 20.54 26.33
CA VAL A 541 -3.60 19.46 26.81
C VAL A 541 -3.56 18.24 25.88
N VAL A 542 -3.64 18.45 24.57
CA VAL A 542 -3.73 17.38 23.56
C VAL A 542 -2.40 17.18 22.81
N GLY A 543 -2.29 16.11 22.02
CA GLY A 543 -1.16 15.80 21.16
C GLY A 543 -0.13 14.84 21.77
N ASP A 544 0.81 14.40 20.93
CA ASP A 544 1.87 13.46 21.33
C ASP A 544 2.72 14.00 22.49
N THR A 545 2.99 13.12 23.46
CA THR A 545 3.79 13.49 24.62
C THR A 545 5.28 13.24 24.39
N PHE A 546 6.12 14.01 25.08
CA PHE A 546 7.58 13.86 25.04
C PHE A 546 8.20 14.24 26.40
N PRO A 547 9.36 13.70 26.78
CA PRO A 547 10.03 14.07 28.01
C PRO A 547 10.59 15.50 27.91
N VAL A 548 10.23 16.36 28.88
CA VAL A 548 10.87 17.67 29.05
C VAL A 548 12.12 17.53 29.92
N GLY A 549 13.09 18.43 29.74
CA GLY A 549 14.32 18.42 30.54
C GLY A 549 15.42 17.53 30.00
N CYS A 550 15.25 16.97 28.80
CA CYS A 550 16.28 16.38 27.95
C CYS A 550 16.00 16.75 26.48
N ALA A 551 16.96 16.51 25.59
CA ALA A 551 16.83 16.88 24.18
C ALA A 551 15.64 16.14 23.53
N PRO A 552 14.87 16.81 22.66
CA PRO A 552 13.85 16.15 21.85
C PRO A 552 14.51 15.15 20.88
N ALA A 553 13.87 14.01 20.66
CA ALA A 553 14.28 13.07 19.63
C ALA A 553 13.76 13.54 18.27
N GLU A 554 14.53 14.39 17.59
CA GLU A 554 14.13 15.05 16.33
C GLU A 554 13.68 14.09 15.22
N ASP A 555 14.15 12.85 15.24
CA ASP A 555 13.79 11.79 14.29
C ASP A 555 12.50 11.03 14.67
N ALA A 556 11.90 11.34 15.82
CA ALA A 556 10.77 10.60 16.38
C ALA A 556 9.59 11.47 16.83
N VAL A 557 9.76 12.79 16.95
CA VAL A 557 8.69 13.76 17.28
C VAL A 557 8.15 14.43 16.01
N ILE A 558 6.87 14.79 16.00
CA ILE A 558 6.25 15.51 14.87
C ILE A 558 6.77 16.96 14.84
N PHE A 559 6.93 17.58 13.67
CA PHE A 559 7.39 18.98 13.52
C PHE A 559 8.59 19.37 14.42
N PRO A 560 9.72 18.64 14.36
CA PRO A 560 10.85 18.82 15.26
C PRO A 560 11.48 20.23 15.16
N GLU A 561 11.29 20.92 14.04
CA GLU A 561 11.82 22.27 13.81
C GLU A 561 11.25 23.30 14.79
N ALA A 562 10.01 23.10 15.27
CA ALA A 562 9.36 24.00 16.22
C ALA A 562 10.05 24.04 17.59
N PHE A 563 10.79 22.98 17.95
CA PHE A 563 11.58 22.95 19.17
C PHE A 563 12.72 23.98 19.19
N ARG A 564 13.20 24.46 18.03
CA ARG A 564 14.27 25.47 18.00
C ARG A 564 13.87 26.79 18.66
N GLU A 565 12.58 27.08 18.69
CA GLU A 565 12.00 28.24 19.35
C GLU A 565 11.69 27.98 20.84
N ASN A 566 11.82 26.74 21.31
CA ASN A 566 11.67 26.39 22.73
C ASN A 566 12.92 26.83 23.52
N PRO A 567 12.78 27.60 24.61
CA PRO A 567 13.91 28.01 25.45
C PRO A 567 14.79 26.85 25.97
N ASP A 568 14.20 25.68 26.19
CA ASP A 568 14.91 24.52 26.72
C ASP A 568 15.81 23.84 25.68
N TYR A 569 15.51 24.01 24.38
CA TYR A 569 16.23 23.34 23.29
C TYR A 569 17.71 23.74 23.23
N HIS A 570 18.01 25.02 23.46
CA HIS A 570 19.39 25.53 23.53
C HIS A 570 19.94 25.62 24.97
N HIS A 571 19.19 25.14 25.97
CA HIS A 571 19.63 25.20 27.36
C HIS A 571 20.82 24.25 27.58
N PRO A 572 21.89 24.66 28.29
CA PRO A 572 23.13 23.87 28.44
C PRO A 572 22.96 22.53 29.16
N VAL A 573 21.83 22.34 29.84
CA VAL A 573 21.43 21.09 30.50
C VAL A 573 20.32 20.39 29.71
N PHE A 574 19.14 20.99 29.59
CA PHE A 574 17.97 20.37 28.97
C PHE A 574 18.15 20.06 27.48
N GLY A 575 18.96 20.83 26.74
CA GLY A 575 19.27 20.56 25.34
C GLY A 575 20.26 19.41 25.12
N THR A 576 20.72 18.74 26.17
CA THR A 576 21.59 17.56 26.06
C THR A 576 20.77 16.27 26.03
N GLN A 577 21.33 15.20 25.46
CA GLN A 577 20.64 13.91 25.28
C GLN A 577 19.92 13.42 26.55
N ASN A 578 20.59 13.49 27.71
CA ASN A 578 20.03 13.00 28.97
C ASN A 578 19.44 14.11 29.84
N GLY A 579 19.90 15.35 29.66
CA GLY A 579 19.52 16.51 30.45
C GLY A 579 19.52 16.28 31.96
N ILE A 580 18.35 16.34 32.61
CA ILE A 580 18.21 16.14 34.07
C ILE A 580 18.07 14.68 34.50
N TYR A 581 18.06 13.73 33.57
CA TYR A 581 17.80 12.32 33.83
C TYR A 581 19.08 11.48 33.81
N GLU A 582 19.08 10.41 34.60
CA GLU A 582 20.12 9.39 34.56
C GLU A 582 19.74 8.32 33.51
N PRO A 583 20.68 7.85 32.67
CA PRO A 583 20.43 6.70 31.79
C PRO A 583 19.94 5.48 32.57
N GLY A 584 18.95 4.78 32.01
CA GLY A 584 18.31 3.64 32.66
C GLY A 584 17.49 3.98 33.91
N CYS A 585 17.10 5.25 34.13
CA CYS A 585 16.29 5.63 35.29
C CYS A 585 14.88 5.01 35.27
N GLY A 586 14.42 4.57 34.10
CA GLY A 586 13.07 4.10 33.84
C GLY A 586 12.17 5.21 33.32
N ILE A 587 11.32 4.87 32.35
CA ILE A 587 10.43 5.82 31.65
C ILE A 587 9.44 6.47 32.61
N SER A 588 8.99 5.70 33.61
CA SER A 588 8.10 6.20 34.66
C SER A 588 8.68 7.37 35.48
N LYS A 589 10.01 7.56 35.51
CA LYS A 589 10.67 8.66 36.24
C LYS A 589 10.84 9.93 35.40
N LEU A 590 10.57 9.86 34.10
CA LEU A 590 10.64 11.04 33.23
C LEU A 590 9.48 11.99 33.53
N MET A 591 9.76 13.28 33.44
CA MET A 591 8.74 14.33 33.43
C MET A 591 8.36 14.59 31.98
N PHE A 592 7.12 14.27 31.65
CA PHE A 592 6.55 14.47 30.31
C PHE A 592 6.02 15.89 30.14
N SER A 593 5.86 16.31 28.89
CA SER A 593 5.03 17.45 28.51
C SER A 593 3.68 17.36 29.22
N TRP A 594 3.16 18.51 29.65
CA TRP A 594 1.89 18.55 30.38
C TRP A 594 0.75 18.28 29.41
N GLY A 595 -0.18 17.40 29.78
CA GLY A 595 -1.27 16.98 28.89
C GLY A 595 -2.30 16.11 29.60
N HIS A 596 -3.30 15.66 28.83
CA HIS A 596 -4.39 14.81 29.30
C HIS A 596 -3.88 13.49 29.91
N ASP A 597 -2.87 12.84 29.31
CA ASP A 597 -2.24 11.61 29.81
C ASP A 597 -1.76 11.73 31.26
N GLU A 598 -0.87 12.70 31.52
CA GLU A 598 -0.26 12.90 32.84
C GLU A 598 -1.32 13.35 33.84
N TYR A 599 -2.24 14.23 33.44
CA TYR A 599 -3.33 14.65 34.33
C TYR A 599 -4.24 13.48 34.72
N MET A 600 -4.69 12.66 33.77
CA MET A 600 -5.54 11.50 34.06
C MET A 600 -4.84 10.48 34.96
N TYR A 601 -3.58 10.17 34.67
CA TYR A 601 -2.78 9.29 35.52
C TYR A 601 -2.72 9.79 36.97
N GLN A 602 -2.44 11.08 37.18
CA GLN A 602 -2.35 11.66 38.52
C GLN A 602 -3.72 11.75 39.20
N MET A 603 -4.77 12.10 38.45
CA MET A 603 -6.14 12.22 38.94
C MET A 603 -6.66 10.86 39.44
N LEU A 604 -6.49 9.80 38.65
CA LEU A 604 -6.92 8.45 39.01
C LEU A 604 -6.21 7.96 40.28
N LYS A 605 -4.91 8.23 40.38
CA LYS A 605 -4.13 7.93 41.60
C LYS A 605 -4.62 8.73 42.81
N PHE A 606 -4.88 10.03 42.64
CA PHE A 606 -5.37 10.89 43.72
C PHE A 606 -6.72 10.44 44.28
N ASN A 607 -7.62 9.98 43.40
CA ASN A 607 -8.94 9.52 43.79
C ASN A 607 -8.98 8.06 44.26
N GLY A 608 -7.82 7.38 44.39
CA GLY A 608 -7.76 6.02 44.93
C GLY A 608 -8.32 4.95 43.99
N CYS A 609 -8.14 5.13 42.68
CA CYS A 609 -8.47 4.14 41.66
C CYS A 609 -7.74 2.81 41.92
N THR A 610 -8.40 1.69 41.65
CA THR A 610 -7.83 0.33 41.81
C THR A 610 -7.50 -0.36 40.49
N ILE A 611 -7.45 0.37 39.37
CA ILE A 611 -6.94 -0.14 38.09
C ILE A 611 -5.48 -0.60 38.28
N PRO A 612 -5.08 -1.76 37.71
CA PRO A 612 -3.71 -2.24 37.79
C PRO A 612 -2.69 -1.20 37.29
N GLU A 613 -1.46 -1.26 37.81
CA GLU A 613 -0.41 -0.31 37.45
C GLU A 613 -0.12 -0.28 35.94
N GLN A 614 -0.26 -1.42 35.25
CA GLN A 614 -0.15 -1.52 33.80
C GLN A 614 -1.17 -0.61 33.09
N GLY A 615 -2.43 -0.64 33.53
CA GLY A 615 -3.49 0.21 32.96
C GLY A 615 -3.25 1.70 33.24
N LEU A 616 -2.77 2.04 34.43
CA LEU A 616 -2.41 3.43 34.75
C LEU A 616 -1.22 3.92 33.90
N ASN A 617 -0.22 3.06 33.69
CA ASN A 617 0.92 3.40 32.84
C ASN A 617 0.52 3.52 31.37
N MET A 618 -0.47 2.74 30.90
CA MET A 618 -1.02 2.89 29.56
C MET A 618 -1.67 4.26 29.38
N ILE A 619 -2.55 4.67 30.30
CA ILE A 619 -3.16 6.03 30.26
C ILE A 619 -2.07 7.10 30.21
N ARG A 620 -0.99 6.94 30.97
CA ARG A 620 0.09 7.93 31.04
C ARG A 620 0.97 7.99 29.77
N LEU A 621 1.13 6.88 29.05
CA LEU A 621 2.17 6.72 28.04
C LEU A 621 1.63 6.38 26.65
N HIS A 622 0.32 6.31 26.46
CA HIS A 622 -0.29 5.97 25.18
C HIS A 622 -0.02 7.00 24.09
N SER A 623 0.12 8.28 24.45
CA SER A 623 0.51 9.34 23.51
C SER A 623 2.03 9.49 23.36
N PHE A 624 2.85 8.65 24.00
CA PHE A 624 4.32 8.73 23.92
C PHE A 624 4.90 7.96 22.71
N TYR A 625 4.38 8.25 21.52
CA TYR A 625 4.76 7.62 20.26
C TYR A 625 6.28 7.60 19.99
N PRO A 626 7.06 8.66 20.29
CA PRO A 626 8.50 8.62 20.12
C PRO A 626 9.16 7.39 20.76
N TRP A 627 8.64 6.92 21.89
CA TRP A 627 9.24 5.80 22.62
C TRP A 627 8.65 4.44 22.26
N HIS A 628 7.32 4.30 22.28
CA HIS A 628 6.73 2.99 22.03
C HIS A 628 6.70 2.65 20.53
N ASP A 629 6.47 3.62 19.64
CA ASP A 629 6.43 3.38 18.19
C ASP A 629 7.82 3.52 17.55
N LYS A 630 8.48 4.67 17.76
CA LYS A 630 9.74 5.02 17.09
C LYS A 630 11.01 4.51 17.78
N GLY A 631 10.89 4.02 19.03
CA GLY A 631 12.02 3.47 19.79
C GLY A 631 13.03 4.51 20.31
N ALA A 632 12.71 5.79 20.21
CA ALA A 632 13.48 6.86 20.84
C ALA A 632 13.43 6.76 22.37
N TYR A 633 14.34 7.47 23.05
CA TYR A 633 14.43 7.48 24.52
C TYR A 633 14.72 6.12 25.18
N SER A 634 15.02 5.07 24.41
CA SER A 634 15.35 3.73 24.93
C SER A 634 16.59 3.68 25.84
N HIS A 635 17.43 4.71 25.82
CA HIS A 635 18.53 4.87 26.77
C HIS A 635 18.07 5.16 28.21
N PHE A 636 16.79 5.49 28.41
CA PHE A 636 16.16 5.59 29.74
C PHE A 636 15.43 4.31 30.17
N ASP A 637 15.27 3.31 29.28
CA ASP A 637 14.52 2.09 29.58
C ASP A 637 15.08 1.37 30.82
N SER A 638 14.17 0.96 31.70
CA SER A 638 14.39 0.02 32.80
C SER A 638 13.74 -1.34 32.48
N PRO A 639 14.10 -2.43 33.18
CA PRO A 639 13.51 -3.74 32.92
C PRO A 639 11.97 -3.76 32.97
N GLU A 640 11.38 -2.98 33.88
CA GLU A 640 9.93 -2.86 34.07
C GLU A 640 9.22 -2.20 32.87
N ASP A 641 9.95 -1.38 32.10
CA ASP A 641 9.40 -0.65 30.95
C ASP A 641 9.11 -1.58 29.76
N THR A 642 9.69 -2.79 29.73
CA THR A 642 9.45 -3.76 28.65
C THR A 642 8.01 -4.23 28.62
N GLU A 643 7.47 -4.62 29.78
CA GLU A 643 6.06 -5.06 29.88
C GLU A 643 5.11 -3.87 29.69
N THR A 644 5.47 -2.69 30.21
CA THR A 644 4.69 -1.46 29.99
C THR A 644 4.60 -1.12 28.51
N LYS A 645 5.72 -1.12 27.78
CA LYS A 645 5.77 -0.85 26.33
C LYS A 645 4.92 -1.84 25.54
N LYS A 646 4.89 -3.12 25.93
CA LYS A 646 4.05 -4.14 25.30
C LYS A 646 2.55 -3.81 25.42
N TRP A 647 2.08 -3.46 26.61
CA TRP A 647 0.66 -3.11 26.81
C TRP A 647 0.27 -1.77 26.18
N VAL A 648 1.18 -0.79 26.19
CA VAL A 648 0.99 0.48 25.48
C VAL A 648 0.86 0.25 23.97
N LYS A 649 1.69 -0.62 23.38
CA LYS A 649 1.57 -1.02 21.96
C LYS A 649 0.26 -1.74 21.67
N GLU A 650 -0.20 -2.60 22.59
CA GLU A 650 -1.47 -3.30 22.44
C GLU A 650 -2.64 -2.32 22.45
N PHE A 651 -2.67 -1.38 23.41
CA PHE A 651 -3.69 -0.34 23.50
C PHE A 651 -3.78 0.54 22.25
N ASN A 652 -2.63 0.94 21.71
CA ASN A 652 -2.54 1.80 20.53
C ASN A 652 -3.20 1.19 19.28
N LYS A 653 -3.36 -0.13 19.20
CA LYS A 653 -4.15 -0.79 18.13
C LYS A 653 -5.65 -0.47 18.19
N PHE A 654 -6.13 0.06 19.31
CA PHE A 654 -7.54 0.36 19.53
C PHE A 654 -7.77 1.86 19.50
N ASP A 655 -7.00 2.62 20.26
CA ASP A 655 -7.04 4.10 20.28
C ASP A 655 -6.92 4.71 18.86
N LEU A 656 -6.08 4.11 18.01
CA LEU A 656 -5.94 4.58 16.63
C LEU A 656 -7.07 4.08 15.71
N TYR A 657 -7.43 2.81 15.77
CA TYR A 657 -8.24 2.21 14.71
C TYR A 657 -9.74 2.20 14.97
N SER A 658 -10.21 2.55 16.17
CA SER A 658 -11.64 2.57 16.50
C SER A 658 -12.37 3.85 16.06
N LYS A 659 -11.63 4.88 15.62
CA LYS A 659 -12.17 6.20 15.27
C LYS A 659 -13.00 6.23 13.98
N ALA A 660 -12.94 5.17 13.17
CA ALA A 660 -13.73 4.98 11.94
C ALA A 660 -14.84 3.91 12.09
N ASP A 661 -15.05 3.38 13.29
CA ASP A 661 -16.08 2.36 13.55
C ASP A 661 -17.47 2.98 13.70
N ALA A 662 -18.52 2.14 13.57
CA ALA A 662 -19.89 2.55 13.83
C ALA A 662 -20.03 3.19 15.23
N VAL A 663 -20.75 4.32 15.31
CA VAL A 663 -20.97 5.05 16.58
C VAL A 663 -21.65 4.11 17.59
N PRO A 664 -21.02 3.82 18.75
CA PRO A 664 -21.59 2.92 19.74
C PRO A 664 -22.89 3.47 20.35
N ASP A 665 -23.85 2.60 20.65
CA ASP A 665 -25.08 2.97 21.37
C ASP A 665 -24.77 3.20 22.86
N VAL A 666 -24.32 4.41 23.19
CA VAL A 666 -23.84 4.80 24.53
C VAL A 666 -24.85 4.47 25.62
N GLU A 667 -26.15 4.65 25.40
CA GLU A 667 -27.18 4.35 26.40
C GLU A 667 -27.23 2.87 26.75
N LYS A 668 -27.01 1.98 25.78
CA LYS A 668 -26.92 0.54 26.02
C LYS A 668 -25.63 0.13 26.74
N LEU A 669 -24.55 0.91 26.58
CA LEU A 669 -23.25 0.64 27.17
C LEU A 669 -23.11 1.14 28.61
N LYS A 670 -23.84 2.20 28.99
CA LYS A 670 -23.79 2.81 30.33
C LYS A 670 -23.87 1.79 31.49
N PRO A 671 -24.78 0.79 31.49
CA PRO A 671 -24.84 -0.18 32.60
C PRO A 671 -23.56 -1.00 32.76
N TYR A 672 -22.93 -1.37 31.64
CA TYR A 672 -21.68 -2.14 31.65
C TYR A 672 -20.54 -1.30 32.23
N TYR A 673 -20.30 -0.11 31.69
CA TYR A 673 -19.22 0.75 32.16
C TYR A 673 -19.44 1.29 33.57
N ALA A 674 -20.69 1.53 33.99
CA ALA A 674 -21.00 1.85 35.38
C ALA A 674 -20.60 0.72 36.34
N SER A 675 -20.74 -0.54 35.92
CA SER A 675 -20.29 -1.69 36.72
C SER A 675 -18.77 -1.75 36.85
N LEU A 676 -18.03 -1.40 35.80
CA LEU A 676 -16.57 -1.31 35.82
C LEU A 676 -16.08 -0.15 36.68
N LEU A 677 -16.68 1.03 36.53
CA LEU A 677 -16.38 2.19 37.39
C LEU A 677 -16.54 1.82 38.87
N LYS A 678 -17.60 1.09 39.22
CA LYS A 678 -17.79 0.59 40.58
C LYS A 678 -16.73 -0.43 41.00
N LYS A 679 -16.40 -1.39 40.13
CA LYS A 679 -15.35 -2.40 40.40
C LYS A 679 -14.00 -1.74 40.68
N TYR A 680 -13.69 -0.65 39.99
CA TYR A 680 -12.41 0.05 40.04
C TYR A 680 -12.37 1.29 40.93
N ASN A 681 -13.38 1.45 41.82
CA ASN A 681 -13.49 2.54 42.79
C ASN A 681 -13.59 3.95 42.16
N LEU A 682 -14.40 4.08 41.12
CA LEU A 682 -14.63 5.30 40.32
C LEU A 682 -16.12 5.63 40.08
N ASP A 683 -17.06 4.94 40.75
CA ASP A 683 -18.51 5.16 40.59
C ASP A 683 -19.05 6.39 41.35
N GLY A 684 -18.26 6.97 42.25
CA GLY A 684 -18.60 8.15 43.02
C GLY A 684 -18.30 9.48 42.32
N LYS A 685 -18.57 10.58 43.04
CA LYS A 685 -18.10 11.91 42.65
C LYS A 685 -16.62 12.03 42.98
N LEU A 686 -15.80 12.19 41.95
CA LEU A 686 -14.34 12.28 42.02
C LEU A 686 -13.90 13.73 41.99
N ARG A 687 -12.74 14.03 42.56
CA ARG A 687 -12.13 15.35 42.50
C ARG A 687 -11.32 15.47 41.21
N TRP A 688 -11.64 16.48 40.42
CA TRP A 688 -10.97 16.84 39.16
C TRP A 688 -10.17 18.13 39.34
#